data_AF-A0A7V3KBC8-F1
#
_entry.id   AF-A0A7V3KBC8-F1
#
_cell.length_a   1.000
_cell.length_b   1.000
_cell.length_c   1.000
_cell.angle_alpha   90.00
_cell.angle_beta   90.00
_cell.angle_gamma   90.00
#
_symmetry.space_group_name_H-M   'P 1'
#
loop_
_entity.id
_entity.type
_entity.pdbx_description
1 polymer ?
#
loop_
_entity_poly.entity_id
_entity_poly.type
_entity_poly.pdbx_seq_one_letter_code
_entity_poly.pdbx_strand_id
1 'polypeptide(L)'
;MKKNKIRVLITLLALVAVILFILALIILYASGAGFSARNLLSALGLSIGFSFIINLVIAIIYYLMWDIYTIDTQSGEHLEKYLRLGTQGKLNQEARNLLMEKGREKVSIPLGDFHNNITSVLSQSYRLTGDLRALSREIIEQSQKLSRASQSQVESAAETGESLSRIDQGIRQIHNNVDELKNLSQETSSASFEMMTNIQNVSEMTGELAGFVRDLVTAIAQMASNIQSVAQATETLSSASTQTSASMREIDQASQQIRKRTEEMAKIAALAREQGTKAANLISGWALGMDKIAASVNQANKIMQELTEQSQAIGEIVTVISDIASETHLLSLNASIMAAKAGEHGRGFMVVATEIKELARRTSESTKEIEALINRTRKAVKASQEAISEAQARAEEGTRLSAEARKAILDILEGMEYSANYSKQIAEAAEEQVKLAEQVFQSSSEVDERTQLIKTAMREQDDSSSYLKERAEKMRELMERVKIATKEQAEGSQRVSKAMEELTASVEVIRVATEDQRKASSEILKAMGLLRRASDLIATSVENVENTAISVLDQSLILDGELKGFELPELKKRMKVGIVLDNLREERWRREREILIKRLERLGAEVLETVANGDGELQLKQVEELIQNGVQGLIVVAVNAERMAVVAEKARKNSVKLIAYDRLMRNCDLDLFIAYDGFQMGKWGAEYALKRKPEGSYFLLLGSEVDNTAIRMRQGQHSVLDPLIKSGRIQFLGESWTPDWSPEKAYQIIRNLLAQGKKPDAIIASNDGTAGGAVKALKEFGLAGKVIVTGMDAELDACKRIVKGEQSMTIYMPVRLQATRAAEALVLLLKGQEVPGADQVVNNGKTDVPAILLTPIVVDAENMREVIIADGFHSEKDLYG
;
A
#
# COMPACT_ATOMS: atom_id res chain seq x y z
N MET A 1 54.71 -137.08 25.10
CA MET A 1 53.33 -136.57 25.36
C MET A 1 53.34 -135.05 25.17
N LYS A 2 52.40 -134.35 24.50
CA LYS A 2 50.96 -134.20 24.86
C LYS A 2 50.00 -134.11 23.63
N LYS A 3 50.39 -134.48 22.40
CA LYS A 3 49.58 -134.29 21.16
C LYS A 3 48.09 -134.70 21.27
N ASN A 4 47.72 -135.70 22.05
CA ASN A 4 46.31 -136.08 22.26
C ASN A 4 45.46 -135.07 23.07
N LYS A 5 46.05 -134.19 23.89
CA LYS A 5 45.27 -133.20 24.67
C LYS A 5 44.79 -131.99 23.86
N ILE A 6 45.46 -131.65 22.75
CA ILE A 6 45.06 -130.52 21.89
C ILE A 6 43.85 -130.90 21.01
N ARG A 7 43.82 -132.11 20.45
CA ARG A 7 42.65 -132.62 19.69
C ARG A 7 41.37 -132.62 20.55
N VAL A 8 41.44 -133.11 21.79
CA VAL A 8 40.28 -133.16 22.71
C VAL A 8 39.71 -131.76 23.01
N LEU A 9 40.56 -130.74 23.17
CA LEU A 9 40.10 -129.37 23.42
C LEU A 9 39.34 -128.77 22.22
N ILE A 10 39.83 -129.05 21.00
CA ILE A 10 39.19 -128.62 19.74
C ILE A 10 37.83 -129.30 19.56
N THR A 11 37.72 -130.61 19.86
CA THR A 11 36.44 -131.32 19.79
C THR A 11 35.43 -130.83 20.82
N LEU A 12 35.86 -130.48 22.04
CA LEU A 12 34.96 -129.94 23.07
C LEU A 12 34.36 -128.59 22.67
N LEU A 13 35.19 -127.66 22.18
CA LEU A 13 34.74 -126.32 21.80
C LEU A 13 33.77 -126.34 20.60
N ALA A 14 34.01 -127.22 19.62
CA ALA A 14 33.08 -127.43 18.52
C ALA A 14 31.70 -127.94 18.99
N LEU A 15 31.67 -128.86 19.97
CA LEU A 15 30.42 -129.41 20.50
C LEU A 15 29.60 -128.35 21.25
N VAL A 16 30.24 -127.49 22.05
CA VAL A 16 29.58 -126.40 22.79
C VAL A 16 28.94 -125.39 21.83
N ALA A 17 29.61 -125.04 20.72
CA ALA A 17 29.06 -124.13 19.72
C ALA A 17 27.77 -124.67 19.08
N VAL A 18 27.73 -125.96 18.75
CA VAL A 18 26.53 -126.61 18.19
C VAL A 18 25.38 -126.66 19.21
N ILE A 19 25.67 -126.96 20.48
CA ILE A 19 24.65 -126.99 21.54
C ILE A 19 24.02 -125.60 21.74
N LEU A 20 24.82 -124.53 21.78
CA LEU A 20 24.31 -123.15 21.90
C LEU A 20 23.47 -122.72 20.70
N PHE A 21 23.84 -123.13 19.48
CA PHE A 21 23.07 -122.86 18.26
C PHE A 21 21.70 -123.55 18.28
N ILE A 22 21.64 -124.80 18.74
CA ILE A 22 20.37 -125.54 18.90
C ILE A 22 19.51 -124.92 20.01
N LEU A 23 20.11 -124.48 21.13
CA LEU A 23 19.36 -123.81 22.21
C LEU A 23 18.68 -122.52 21.74
N ALA A 24 19.39 -121.70 20.94
CA ALA A 24 18.84 -120.48 20.37
C ALA A 24 17.65 -120.74 19.43
N LEU A 25 17.73 -121.79 18.59
CA LEU A 25 16.64 -122.22 17.72
C LEU A 25 15.40 -122.69 18.50
N ILE A 26 15.59 -123.43 19.59
CA ILE A 26 14.47 -123.89 20.45
C ILE A 26 13.79 -122.71 21.14
N ILE A 27 14.57 -121.73 21.63
CA ILE A 27 14.02 -120.51 22.24
C ILE A 27 13.19 -119.72 21.23
N LEU A 28 13.65 -119.57 19.98
CA LEU A 28 12.88 -118.89 18.92
C LEU A 28 11.56 -119.61 18.56
N TYR A 29 11.50 -120.94 18.69
CA TYR A 29 10.32 -121.72 18.27
C TYR A 29 9.26 -121.86 19.38
N ALA A 30 9.64 -121.73 20.65
CA ALA A 30 8.74 -121.91 21.79
C ALA A 30 7.87 -120.68 22.12
N SER A 31 8.34 -119.47 21.81
CA SER A 31 7.57 -118.24 22.02
C SER A 31 6.66 -117.95 20.82
N GLY A 32 5.37 -118.28 20.93
CA GLY A 32 4.35 -118.04 19.90
C GLY A 32 3.99 -116.56 19.69
N ALA A 33 4.95 -115.77 19.22
CA ALA A 33 4.87 -114.31 19.12
C ALA A 33 4.80 -113.82 17.66
N GLY A 34 3.82 -112.97 17.36
CA GLY A 34 3.62 -112.37 16.03
C GLY A 34 4.62 -111.25 15.72
N PHE A 35 5.90 -111.59 15.52
CA PHE A 35 6.92 -110.63 15.06
C PHE A 35 6.93 -110.52 13.53
N SER A 36 6.93 -109.29 12.99
CA SER A 36 6.82 -109.08 11.55
C SER A 36 8.14 -109.37 10.81
N ALA A 37 8.02 -109.95 9.61
CA ALA A 37 9.14 -110.55 8.86
C ALA A 37 10.33 -109.59 8.59
N ARG A 38 10.12 -108.27 8.60
CA ARG A 38 11.17 -107.27 8.36
C ARG A 38 12.25 -107.26 9.45
N ASN A 39 11.89 -107.63 10.69
CA ASN A 39 12.83 -107.71 11.81
C ASN A 39 13.62 -109.04 11.84
N LEU A 40 13.22 -110.04 11.05
CA LEU A 40 13.94 -111.31 10.96
C LEU A 40 15.20 -111.18 10.10
N LEU A 41 15.14 -110.43 8.99
CA LEU A 41 16.29 -110.25 8.09
C LEU A 41 17.43 -109.42 8.70
N SER A 42 17.11 -108.39 9.50
CA SER A 42 18.15 -107.58 10.17
C SER A 42 18.91 -108.37 11.24
N ALA A 43 18.22 -109.25 11.98
CA ALA A 43 18.84 -110.12 12.97
C ALA A 43 19.80 -111.16 12.34
N LEU A 44 19.45 -111.73 11.17
CA LEU A 44 20.36 -112.65 10.46
C LEU A 44 21.64 -111.96 9.95
N GLY A 45 21.55 -110.71 9.47
CA GLY A 45 22.71 -109.98 8.93
C GLY A 45 23.83 -109.75 9.97
N LEU A 46 23.46 -109.38 11.19
CA LEU A 46 24.41 -109.15 12.30
C LEU A 46 25.14 -110.43 12.76
N SER A 47 24.46 -111.57 12.72
CA SER A 47 25.03 -112.87 13.11
C SER A 47 26.18 -113.32 12.18
N ILE A 48 25.98 -113.18 10.87
CA ILE A 48 26.96 -113.61 9.86
C ILE A 48 28.24 -112.74 9.92
N GLY A 49 28.10 -111.43 10.09
CA GLY A 49 29.23 -110.52 10.21
C GLY A 49 30.11 -110.80 11.44
N PHE A 50 29.50 -111.13 12.59
CA PHE A 50 30.23 -111.42 13.82
C PHE A 50 31.09 -112.69 13.70
N SER A 51 30.59 -113.72 13.02
CA SER A 51 31.35 -114.93 12.68
C SER A 51 32.55 -114.62 11.78
N PHE A 52 32.40 -113.71 10.82
CA PHE A 52 33.50 -113.31 9.92
C PHE A 52 34.61 -112.58 10.68
N ILE A 53 34.26 -111.67 11.60
CA ILE A 53 35.24 -110.94 12.44
C ILE A 53 36.03 -111.90 13.34
N ILE A 54 35.36 -112.86 13.99
CA ILE A 54 36.05 -113.85 14.85
C ILE A 54 37.01 -114.72 14.04
N ASN A 55 36.60 -115.18 12.85
CA ASN A 55 37.49 -115.94 11.98
C ASN A 55 38.66 -115.09 11.43
N LEU A 56 38.44 -113.81 11.14
CA LEU A 56 39.50 -112.88 10.74
C LEU A 56 40.52 -112.65 11.87
N VAL A 57 40.07 -112.48 13.11
CA VAL A 57 40.96 -112.37 14.29
C VAL A 57 41.74 -113.66 14.51
N ILE A 58 41.11 -114.83 14.38
CA ILE A 58 41.79 -116.12 14.47
C ILE A 58 42.82 -116.28 13.34
N ALA A 59 42.52 -115.86 12.11
CA ALA A 59 43.44 -115.87 10.98
C ALA A 59 44.63 -114.91 11.18
N ILE A 60 44.40 -113.72 11.74
CA ILE A 60 45.45 -112.76 12.09
C ILE A 60 46.36 -113.33 13.20
N ILE A 61 45.80 -113.99 14.21
CA ILE A 61 46.59 -114.69 15.24
C ILE A 61 47.38 -115.85 14.61
N TYR A 62 46.80 -116.60 13.68
CA TYR A 62 47.52 -117.68 12.98
C TYR A 62 48.67 -117.14 12.11
N TYR A 63 48.47 -116.00 11.44
CA TYR A 63 49.49 -115.33 10.62
C TYR A 63 50.62 -114.76 11.50
N LEU A 64 50.29 -114.05 12.59
CA LEU A 64 51.27 -113.55 13.54
C LEU A 64 52.08 -114.68 14.21
N MET A 65 51.44 -115.79 14.58
CA MET A 65 52.13 -116.97 15.10
C MET A 65 52.97 -117.72 14.05
N TRP A 66 52.73 -117.49 12.75
CA TRP A 66 53.54 -118.04 11.66
C TRP A 66 54.79 -117.17 11.41
N ASP A 67 54.64 -115.85 11.28
CA ASP A 67 55.77 -114.92 11.09
C ASP A 67 56.73 -114.88 12.31
N ILE A 68 56.20 -114.97 13.53
CA ILE A 68 57.01 -115.00 14.77
C ILE A 68 57.90 -116.25 14.84
N TYR A 69 57.60 -117.33 14.11
CA TYR A 69 58.41 -118.56 14.13
C TYR A 69 59.65 -118.52 13.22
N THR A 70 59.91 -117.40 12.53
CA THR A 70 61.02 -117.26 11.56
C THR A 70 61.85 -115.97 11.73
N ILE A 71 61.91 -115.40 12.94
CA ILE A 71 62.74 -114.21 13.24
C ILE A 71 63.97 -114.57 14.09
N ASP A 72 65.14 -114.12 13.61
CA ASP A 72 66.46 -114.30 14.21
C ASP A 72 66.63 -113.49 15.52
N THR A 73 67.09 -114.16 16.57
CA THR A 73 66.96 -113.71 17.98
C THR A 73 67.94 -112.60 18.40
N GLN A 74 68.83 -112.14 17.52
CA GLN A 74 69.68 -110.95 17.75
C GLN A 74 69.13 -109.64 17.13
N SER A 75 67.81 -109.56 16.89
CA SER A 75 67.19 -108.39 16.24
C SER A 75 66.54 -107.38 17.20
N GLY A 76 66.27 -107.75 18.46
CA GLY A 76 65.44 -106.95 19.38
C GLY A 76 66.12 -105.73 20.02
N GLU A 77 67.31 -105.91 20.60
CA GLU A 77 67.92 -104.95 21.54
C GLU A 77 68.23 -103.57 20.92
N HIS A 78 68.46 -103.49 19.61
CA HIS A 78 68.76 -102.22 18.94
C HIS A 78 67.52 -101.34 18.70
N LEU A 79 66.34 -101.95 18.50
CA LEU A 79 65.10 -101.21 18.28
C LEU A 79 64.63 -100.52 19.58
N GLU A 80 64.76 -101.22 20.72
CA GLU A 80 64.50 -100.68 22.06
C GLU A 80 65.37 -99.44 22.34
N LYS A 81 66.64 -99.48 21.94
CA LYS A 81 67.61 -98.40 22.14
C LYS A 81 67.30 -97.15 21.31
N TYR A 82 66.78 -97.31 20.10
CA TYR A 82 66.33 -96.17 19.27
C TYR A 82 65.05 -95.52 19.82
N LEU A 83 64.04 -96.33 20.19
CA LEU A 83 62.79 -95.86 20.76
C LEU A 83 63.00 -95.04 22.04
N ARG A 84 63.97 -95.45 22.88
CA ARG A 84 64.36 -94.77 24.12
C ARG A 84 65.06 -93.41 23.91
N LEU A 85 65.58 -93.12 22.72
CA LEU A 85 66.09 -91.77 22.38
C LEU A 85 64.96 -90.86 21.89
N GLY A 86 63.99 -91.41 21.15
CA GLY A 86 62.81 -90.67 20.69
C GLY A 86 61.96 -90.11 21.84
N THR A 87 61.76 -90.89 22.91
CA THR A 87 60.99 -90.46 24.10
C THR A 87 61.70 -89.42 24.98
N GLN A 88 62.95 -89.03 24.65
CA GLN A 88 63.72 -88.01 25.38
C GLN A 88 63.82 -86.68 24.63
N GLY A 89 63.08 -86.50 23.53
CA GLY A 89 63.12 -85.28 22.71
C GLY A 89 64.44 -85.05 21.95
N LYS A 90 65.38 -86.00 22.01
CA LYS A 90 66.72 -85.92 21.42
C LYS A 90 66.83 -86.80 20.17
N LEU A 91 66.01 -86.50 19.16
CA LEU A 91 66.12 -87.08 17.81
C LEU A 91 67.30 -86.43 17.05
N ASN A 92 68.51 -86.66 17.57
CA ASN A 92 69.77 -86.13 17.03
C ASN A 92 70.41 -87.10 16.01
N GLN A 93 71.57 -86.70 15.47
CA GLN A 93 72.35 -87.49 14.50
C GLN A 93 72.83 -88.85 15.07
N GLU A 94 72.94 -88.97 16.39
CA GLU A 94 73.49 -90.12 17.10
C GLU A 94 72.54 -91.34 17.03
N ALA A 95 71.22 -91.08 17.06
CA ALA A 95 70.19 -92.10 16.87
C ALA A 95 70.28 -92.79 15.49
N ARG A 96 70.69 -92.06 14.43
CA ARG A 96 70.78 -92.63 13.06
C ARG A 96 71.86 -93.72 12.94
N ASN A 97 72.96 -93.63 13.69
CA ASN A 97 74.07 -94.57 13.56
C ASN A 97 73.73 -95.98 14.09
N LEU A 98 72.79 -96.09 15.03
CA LEU A 98 72.32 -97.37 15.59
C LEU A 98 71.48 -98.23 14.61
N LEU A 99 71.14 -97.70 13.43
CA LEU A 99 70.34 -98.40 12.41
C LEU A 99 71.13 -98.87 11.17
N MET A 100 72.45 -98.67 11.14
CA MET A 100 73.29 -98.86 9.94
C MET A 100 74.30 -100.01 10.01
N GLU A 101 74.23 -100.87 11.03
CA GLU A 101 75.07 -102.08 11.09
C GLU A 101 74.53 -103.19 10.17
N LYS A 102 75.43 -104.01 9.61
CA LYS A 102 75.22 -104.70 8.32
C LYS A 102 74.01 -105.64 8.28
N GLY A 103 73.09 -105.39 7.33
CA GLY A 103 72.34 -106.45 6.65
C GLY A 103 70.80 -106.45 6.75
N ARG A 104 70.12 -105.34 7.07
CA ARG A 104 68.65 -105.33 7.31
C ARG A 104 67.89 -104.17 6.63
N GLU A 105 67.70 -104.22 5.30
CA GLU A 105 66.96 -103.17 4.55
C GLU A 105 65.46 -103.05 4.90
N LYS A 106 64.84 -104.04 5.54
CA LYS A 106 63.39 -104.06 5.81
C LYS A 106 62.92 -103.19 7.00
N VAL A 107 63.80 -102.48 7.69
CA VAL A 107 63.47 -101.73 8.92
C VAL A 107 63.82 -100.23 8.83
N SER A 108 64.72 -99.81 7.94
CA SER A 108 65.22 -98.43 7.89
C SER A 108 64.20 -97.42 7.35
N ILE A 109 63.32 -97.82 6.42
CA ILE A 109 62.39 -96.89 5.75
C ILE A 109 61.27 -96.39 6.69
N PRO A 110 60.50 -97.23 7.41
CA PRO A 110 59.33 -96.75 8.18
C PRO A 110 59.67 -95.80 9.34
N LEU A 111 60.89 -95.85 9.87
CA LEU A 111 61.32 -94.92 10.94
C LEU A 111 61.72 -93.53 10.42
N GLY A 112 61.93 -93.37 9.10
CA GLY A 112 62.15 -92.06 8.47
C GLY A 112 60.87 -91.23 8.42
N ASP A 113 59.77 -91.82 7.96
CA ASP A 113 58.48 -91.13 7.84
C ASP A 113 57.90 -90.74 9.21
N PHE A 114 58.16 -91.56 10.24
CA PHE A 114 57.80 -91.28 11.63
C PHE A 114 58.43 -89.97 12.16
N HIS A 115 59.68 -89.68 11.78
CA HIS A 115 60.36 -88.44 12.17
C HIS A 115 59.70 -87.21 11.54
N ASN A 116 59.44 -87.24 10.22
CA ASN A 116 58.79 -86.14 9.51
C ASN A 116 57.38 -85.84 10.05
N ASN A 117 56.62 -86.89 10.39
CA ASN A 117 55.31 -86.74 11.02
C ASN A 117 55.39 -86.10 12.40
N ILE A 118 56.39 -86.44 13.24
CA ILE A 118 56.59 -85.79 14.54
C ILE A 118 56.93 -84.30 14.38
N THR A 119 57.79 -83.92 13.43
CA THR A 119 58.08 -82.50 13.16
C THR A 119 56.85 -81.74 12.67
N SER A 120 56.02 -82.37 11.82
CA SER A 120 54.75 -81.81 11.36
C SER A 120 53.76 -81.60 12.51
N VAL A 121 53.52 -82.64 13.33
CA VAL A 121 52.65 -82.59 14.51
C VAL A 121 53.13 -81.54 15.51
N LEU A 122 54.43 -81.44 15.76
CA LEU A 122 54.98 -80.37 16.60
C LEU A 122 54.64 -79.00 16.00
N SER A 123 54.97 -78.71 14.74
CA SER A 123 54.65 -77.39 14.16
C SER A 123 53.14 -77.04 14.16
N GLN A 124 52.27 -78.05 14.05
CA GLN A 124 50.82 -77.89 14.23
C GLN A 124 50.40 -77.63 15.68
N SER A 125 50.95 -78.35 16.66
CA SER A 125 50.68 -78.13 18.09
C SER A 125 51.19 -76.77 18.57
N TYR A 126 52.37 -76.36 18.09
CA TYR A 126 52.95 -75.03 18.32
C TYR A 126 51.99 -73.93 17.90
N ARG A 127 51.54 -74.00 16.63
CA ARG A 127 50.50 -73.11 16.12
C ARG A 127 49.25 -73.21 16.97
N LEU A 128 48.62 -74.38 17.08
CA LEU A 128 47.36 -74.56 17.79
C LEU A 128 47.38 -74.01 19.23
N THR A 129 48.51 -74.07 19.92
CA THR A 129 48.64 -73.60 21.30
C THR A 129 48.98 -72.11 21.41
N GLY A 130 49.81 -71.59 20.50
CA GLY A 130 50.00 -70.15 20.33
C GLY A 130 48.71 -69.47 19.89
N ASP A 131 48.04 -70.05 18.90
CA ASP A 131 46.71 -69.70 18.39
C ASP A 131 45.67 -69.76 19.52
N LEU A 132 45.63 -70.81 20.36
CA LEU A 132 44.74 -70.87 21.54
C LEU A 132 45.03 -69.77 22.58
N ARG A 133 46.30 -69.49 22.91
CA ARG A 133 46.65 -68.41 23.86
C ARG A 133 46.47 -67.01 23.29
N ALA A 134 46.57 -66.85 21.98
CA ALA A 134 46.24 -65.62 21.27
C ALA A 134 44.72 -65.45 21.29
N LEU A 135 43.98 -66.45 20.84
CA LEU A 135 42.52 -66.50 20.78
C LEU A 135 41.87 -66.31 22.15
N SER A 136 42.33 -66.97 23.22
CA SER A 136 41.78 -66.75 24.57
C SER A 136 42.01 -65.32 25.07
N ARG A 137 43.19 -64.74 24.83
CA ARG A 137 43.46 -63.34 25.22
C ARG A 137 42.72 -62.34 24.34
N GLU A 138 42.58 -62.63 23.06
CA GLU A 138 41.75 -61.86 22.13
C GLU A 138 40.28 -61.94 22.55
N ILE A 139 39.73 -63.12 22.88
CA ILE A 139 38.36 -63.26 23.38
C ILE A 139 38.17 -62.47 24.67
N ILE A 140 39.12 -62.49 25.62
CA ILE A 140 39.05 -61.65 26.83
C ILE A 140 39.06 -60.15 26.46
N GLU A 141 39.96 -59.71 25.59
CA GLU A 141 40.07 -58.31 25.18
C GLU A 141 38.82 -57.84 24.39
N GLN A 142 38.28 -58.69 23.52
CA GLN A 142 37.05 -58.43 22.76
C GLN A 142 35.81 -58.50 23.65
N SER A 143 35.76 -59.39 24.65
CA SER A 143 34.74 -59.40 25.71
C SER A 143 34.75 -58.09 26.49
N GLN A 144 35.91 -57.61 26.95
CA GLN A 144 36.01 -56.35 27.67
C GLN A 144 35.66 -55.14 26.79
N LYS A 145 36.00 -55.16 25.49
CA LYS A 145 35.53 -54.16 24.52
C LYS A 145 34.01 -54.21 24.33
N LEU A 146 33.43 -55.41 24.20
CA LEU A 146 31.99 -55.61 24.01
C LEU A 146 31.17 -55.24 25.26
N SER A 147 31.70 -55.49 26.46
CA SER A 147 31.14 -55.03 27.72
C SER A 147 31.09 -53.50 27.79
N ARG A 148 32.20 -52.82 27.49
CA ARG A 148 32.26 -51.34 27.43
C ARG A 148 31.35 -50.77 26.33
N ALA A 149 31.27 -51.43 25.18
CA ALA A 149 30.36 -51.05 24.10
C ALA A 149 28.89 -51.20 24.51
N SER A 150 28.53 -52.29 25.21
CA SER A 150 27.18 -52.51 25.74
C SER A 150 26.79 -51.45 26.78
N GLN A 151 27.70 -51.11 27.70
CA GLN A 151 27.50 -50.02 28.66
C GLN A 151 27.28 -48.67 27.97
N SER A 152 28.14 -48.32 27.00
CA SER A 152 28.02 -47.11 26.18
C SER A 152 26.72 -47.10 25.34
N GLN A 153 26.23 -48.27 24.93
CA GLN A 153 24.94 -48.44 24.24
C GLN A 153 23.74 -48.18 25.17
N VAL A 154 23.81 -48.59 26.44
CA VAL A 154 22.77 -48.27 27.46
C VAL A 154 22.75 -46.76 27.75
N GLU A 155 23.91 -46.13 27.87
CA GLU A 155 24.05 -44.68 28.07
C GLU A 155 23.49 -43.91 26.85
N SER A 156 23.88 -44.29 25.63
CA SER A 156 23.36 -43.71 24.38
C SER A 156 21.84 -43.89 24.23
N ALA A 157 21.29 -45.04 24.66
CA ALA A 157 19.85 -45.28 24.66
C ALA A 157 19.10 -44.44 25.70
N ALA A 158 19.75 -44.10 26.83
CA ALA A 158 19.21 -43.20 27.83
C ALA A 158 19.17 -41.74 27.34
N GLU A 159 20.27 -41.23 26.76
CA GLU A 159 20.31 -39.89 26.14
C GLU A 159 19.30 -39.76 24.99
N THR A 160 19.10 -40.83 24.21
CA THR A 160 18.07 -40.91 23.18
C THR A 160 16.67 -40.83 23.78
N GLY A 161 16.41 -41.54 24.88
CA GLY A 161 15.14 -41.49 25.61
C GLY A 161 14.83 -40.11 26.21
N GLU A 162 15.83 -39.44 26.80
CA GLU A 162 15.69 -38.07 27.31
C GLU A 162 15.41 -37.07 26.17
N SER A 163 16.08 -37.25 25.03
CA SER A 163 15.87 -36.40 23.85
C SER A 163 14.49 -36.63 23.21
N LEU A 164 13.95 -37.85 23.25
CA LEU A 164 12.56 -38.13 22.87
C LEU A 164 11.54 -37.53 23.85
N SER A 165 11.89 -37.42 25.14
CA SER A 165 11.08 -36.68 26.13
C SER A 165 11.00 -35.18 25.81
N ARG A 166 12.14 -34.57 25.44
CA ARG A 166 12.18 -33.18 24.91
C ARG A 166 11.34 -33.02 23.64
N ILE A 167 11.34 -34.00 22.75
CA ILE A 167 10.52 -33.99 21.52
C ILE A 167 9.02 -34.07 21.85
N ASP A 168 8.57 -34.93 22.77
CA ASP A 168 7.16 -34.98 23.19
C ASP A 168 6.72 -33.66 23.85
N GLN A 169 7.58 -33.02 24.65
CA GLN A 169 7.32 -31.68 25.19
C GLN A 169 7.19 -30.62 24.08
N GLY A 170 8.09 -30.63 23.09
CA GLY A 170 8.03 -29.73 21.93
C GLY A 170 6.78 -29.94 21.08
N ILE A 171 6.36 -31.19 20.85
CA ILE A 171 5.13 -31.54 20.13
C ILE A 171 3.90 -30.98 20.86
N ARG A 172 3.85 -31.04 22.19
CA ARG A 172 2.76 -30.43 22.99
C ARG A 172 2.71 -28.91 22.85
N GLN A 173 3.87 -28.24 22.82
CA GLN A 173 3.92 -26.80 22.57
C GLN A 173 3.44 -26.44 21.16
N ILE A 174 3.84 -27.20 20.13
CA ILE A 174 3.34 -27.00 18.77
C ILE A 174 1.83 -27.23 18.71
N HIS A 175 1.29 -28.24 19.41
CA HIS A 175 -0.14 -28.51 19.46
C HIS A 175 -0.95 -27.32 20.02
N ASN A 176 -0.51 -26.74 21.14
CA ASN A 176 -1.12 -25.53 21.70
C ASN A 176 -1.07 -24.36 20.71
N ASN A 177 0.10 -24.12 20.10
CA ASN A 177 0.28 -23.04 19.12
C ASN A 177 -0.60 -23.23 17.87
N VAL A 178 -0.88 -24.48 17.47
CA VAL A 178 -1.76 -24.84 16.35
C VAL A 178 -3.23 -24.50 16.68
N ASP A 179 -3.70 -24.75 17.91
CA ASP A 179 -5.03 -24.32 18.35
C ASP A 179 -5.13 -22.79 18.51
N GLU A 180 -4.08 -22.11 18.97
CA GLU A 180 -4.04 -20.63 19.01
C GLU A 180 -4.11 -20.03 17.60
N LEU A 181 -3.30 -20.54 16.65
CA LEU A 181 -3.33 -20.11 15.24
C LEU A 181 -4.70 -20.35 14.58
N LYS A 182 -5.36 -21.46 14.92
CA LYS A 182 -6.72 -21.77 14.45
C LYS A 182 -7.73 -20.73 14.92
N ASN A 183 -7.71 -20.37 16.21
CA ASN A 183 -8.62 -19.38 16.77
C ASN A 183 -8.37 -17.99 16.15
N LEU A 184 -7.10 -17.58 16.03
CA LEU A 184 -6.70 -16.31 15.41
C LEU A 184 -7.10 -16.24 13.92
N SER A 185 -7.05 -17.36 13.20
CA SER A 185 -7.55 -17.46 11.82
C SER A 185 -9.05 -17.18 11.72
N GLN A 186 -9.85 -17.78 12.63
CA GLN A 186 -11.30 -17.58 12.68
C GLN A 186 -11.69 -16.15 13.09
N GLU A 187 -10.98 -15.55 14.04
CA GLU A 187 -11.15 -14.15 14.42
C GLU A 187 -10.81 -13.20 13.25
N THR A 188 -9.67 -13.42 12.58
CA THR A 188 -9.22 -12.60 11.43
C THR A 188 -10.17 -12.73 10.24
N SER A 189 -10.71 -13.94 9.98
CA SER A 189 -11.73 -14.16 8.96
C SER A 189 -13.04 -13.43 9.27
N SER A 190 -13.47 -13.45 10.54
CA SER A 190 -14.66 -12.72 11.01
C SER A 190 -14.49 -11.21 10.86
N ALA A 191 -13.34 -10.66 11.30
CA ALA A 191 -13.00 -9.25 11.11
C ALA A 191 -12.92 -8.86 9.62
N SER A 192 -12.46 -9.75 8.75
CA SER A 192 -12.49 -9.54 7.29
C SER A 192 -13.90 -9.53 6.71
N PHE A 193 -14.88 -10.19 7.34
CA PHE A 193 -16.29 -10.12 6.92
C PHE A 193 -16.94 -8.81 7.37
N GLU A 194 -16.67 -8.35 8.59
CA GLU A 194 -17.08 -7.02 9.06
C GLU A 194 -16.43 -5.90 8.23
N MET A 195 -15.16 -6.06 7.85
CA MET A 195 -14.46 -5.15 6.93
C MET A 195 -15.21 -5.03 5.59
N MET A 196 -15.64 -6.16 5.01
CA MET A 196 -16.43 -6.18 3.77
C MET A 196 -17.75 -5.41 3.91
N THR A 197 -18.45 -5.59 5.04
CA THR A 197 -19.69 -4.87 5.36
C THR A 197 -19.45 -3.36 5.53
N ASN A 198 -18.36 -2.97 6.21
CA ASN A 198 -18.01 -1.55 6.35
C ASN A 198 -17.64 -0.90 5.00
N ILE A 199 -16.97 -1.62 4.11
CA ILE A 199 -16.67 -1.17 2.75
C ILE A 199 -17.96 -0.94 1.94
N GLN A 200 -18.95 -1.83 2.08
CA GLN A 200 -20.28 -1.66 1.49
C GLN A 200 -20.94 -0.35 1.96
N ASN A 201 -20.97 -0.10 3.27
CA ASN A 201 -21.55 1.09 3.89
C ASN A 201 -20.85 2.39 3.43
N VAL A 202 -19.51 2.39 3.34
CA VAL A 202 -18.74 3.54 2.84
C VAL A 202 -19.01 3.78 1.35
N SER A 203 -19.17 2.71 0.55
CA SER A 203 -19.51 2.83 -0.87
C SER A 203 -20.92 3.40 -1.09
N GLU A 204 -21.89 3.02 -0.25
CA GLU A 204 -23.26 3.55 -0.29
C GLU A 204 -23.30 5.04 0.08
N MET A 205 -22.69 5.41 1.21
CA MET A 205 -22.58 6.81 1.66
C MET A 205 -21.77 7.69 0.69
N THR A 206 -20.80 7.13 -0.04
CA THR A 206 -20.11 7.83 -1.15
C THR A 206 -21.05 8.07 -2.34
N GLY A 207 -21.98 7.15 -2.61
CA GLY A 207 -23.03 7.30 -3.61
C GLY A 207 -24.05 8.39 -3.24
N GLU A 208 -24.48 8.44 -1.98
CA GLU A 208 -25.35 9.50 -1.47
C GLU A 208 -24.69 10.88 -1.55
N LEU A 209 -23.42 11.00 -1.12
CA LEU A 209 -22.65 12.24 -1.21
C LEU A 209 -22.49 12.70 -2.67
N ALA A 210 -22.34 11.77 -3.61
CA ALA A 210 -22.32 12.07 -5.05
C ALA A 210 -23.68 12.54 -5.60
N GLY A 211 -24.79 12.21 -4.93
CA GLY A 211 -26.09 12.85 -5.10
C GLY A 211 -26.08 14.30 -4.61
N PHE A 212 -25.78 14.52 -3.32
CA PHE A 212 -25.75 15.88 -2.73
C PHE A 212 -24.86 16.87 -3.51
N VAL A 213 -23.69 16.43 -4.00
CA VAL A 213 -22.78 17.28 -4.80
C VAL A 213 -23.28 17.51 -6.23
N ARG A 214 -24.20 16.69 -6.75
CA ARG A 214 -24.91 16.95 -8.02
C ARG A 214 -25.98 18.03 -7.82
N ASP A 215 -26.74 17.93 -6.75
CA ASP A 215 -27.83 18.85 -6.42
C ASP A 215 -27.27 20.23 -6.04
N LEU A 216 -26.16 20.27 -5.29
CA LEU A 216 -25.44 21.50 -4.96
C LEU A 216 -24.89 22.22 -6.21
N VAL A 217 -24.37 21.51 -7.21
CA VAL A 217 -23.97 22.12 -8.50
C VAL A 217 -25.17 22.65 -9.28
N THR A 218 -26.33 22.00 -9.18
CA THR A 218 -27.58 22.49 -9.78
C THR A 218 -28.08 23.76 -9.09
N ALA A 219 -27.99 23.83 -7.75
CA ALA A 219 -28.32 25.01 -6.98
C ALA A 219 -27.39 26.20 -7.28
N ILE A 220 -26.09 25.97 -7.48
CA ILE A 220 -25.11 26.98 -7.90
C ILE A 220 -25.45 27.54 -9.29
N ALA A 221 -25.82 26.67 -10.25
CA ALA A 221 -26.24 27.11 -11.58
C ALA A 221 -27.52 27.97 -11.53
N GLN A 222 -28.49 27.60 -10.68
CA GLN A 222 -29.67 28.44 -10.43
C GLN A 222 -29.31 29.77 -9.75
N MET A 223 -28.35 29.77 -8.84
CA MET A 223 -27.90 30.99 -8.16
C MET A 223 -27.27 31.99 -9.13
N ALA A 224 -26.44 31.54 -10.08
CA ALA A 224 -25.90 32.40 -11.15
C ALA A 224 -27.01 33.05 -12.01
N SER A 225 -28.04 32.27 -12.38
CA SER A 225 -29.22 32.77 -13.10
C SER A 225 -30.00 33.82 -12.29
N ASN A 226 -30.15 33.58 -10.98
CA ASN A 226 -30.80 34.52 -10.07
C ASN A 226 -30.00 35.83 -9.92
N ILE A 227 -28.66 35.76 -9.79
CA ILE A 227 -27.77 36.93 -9.70
C ILE A 227 -27.92 37.79 -10.96
N GLN A 228 -27.88 37.19 -12.15
CA GLN A 228 -28.05 37.92 -13.42
C GLN A 228 -29.43 38.56 -13.54
N SER A 229 -30.48 37.86 -13.08
CA SER A 229 -31.86 38.38 -13.06
C SER A 229 -32.02 39.57 -12.11
N VAL A 230 -31.43 39.49 -10.91
CA VAL A 230 -31.43 40.61 -9.94
C VAL A 230 -30.61 41.77 -10.49
N ALA A 231 -29.41 41.56 -11.05
CA ALA A 231 -28.61 42.62 -11.64
C ALA A 231 -29.36 43.41 -12.74
N GLN A 232 -30.13 42.72 -13.59
CA GLN A 232 -30.98 43.37 -14.60
C GLN A 232 -32.13 44.18 -13.98
N ALA A 233 -32.78 43.66 -12.93
CA ALA A 233 -33.82 44.39 -12.19
C ALA A 233 -33.24 45.62 -11.48
N THR A 234 -32.04 45.50 -10.91
CA THR A 234 -31.31 46.57 -10.21
C THR A 234 -30.89 47.69 -11.19
N GLU A 235 -30.47 47.37 -12.41
CA GLU A 235 -30.19 48.36 -13.45
C GLU A 235 -31.47 49.10 -13.89
N THR A 236 -32.57 48.36 -14.05
CA THR A 236 -33.89 48.91 -14.38
C THR A 236 -34.38 49.87 -13.29
N LEU A 237 -34.13 49.54 -12.01
CA LEU A 237 -34.51 50.35 -10.85
C LEU A 237 -33.70 51.65 -10.74
N SER A 238 -32.38 51.62 -10.99
CA SER A 238 -31.53 52.82 -11.02
C SER A 238 -31.98 53.80 -12.12
N SER A 239 -32.32 53.27 -13.31
CA SER A 239 -32.89 54.05 -14.41
C SER A 239 -34.23 54.69 -14.03
N ALA A 240 -35.15 53.91 -13.45
CA ALA A 240 -36.46 54.41 -13.00
C ALA A 240 -36.35 55.46 -11.87
N SER A 241 -35.40 55.30 -10.95
CA SER A 241 -35.11 56.30 -9.91
C SER A 241 -34.54 57.58 -10.52
N THR A 242 -33.57 57.48 -11.43
CA THR A 242 -32.99 58.62 -12.14
C THR A 242 -34.05 59.42 -12.91
N GLN A 243 -34.97 58.73 -13.58
CA GLN A 243 -36.11 59.35 -14.27
C GLN A 243 -37.10 60.00 -13.30
N THR A 244 -37.45 59.32 -12.20
CA THR A 244 -38.34 59.88 -11.15
C THR A 244 -37.74 61.17 -10.55
N SER A 245 -36.44 61.16 -10.27
CA SER A 245 -35.67 62.31 -9.81
C SER A 245 -35.54 63.45 -10.84
N ALA A 246 -35.75 63.18 -12.14
CA ALA A 246 -35.92 64.23 -13.14
C ALA A 246 -37.35 64.82 -13.07
N SER A 247 -38.38 63.96 -13.09
CA SER A 247 -39.78 64.39 -13.04
C SER A 247 -40.14 65.18 -11.78
N MET A 248 -39.56 64.88 -10.61
CA MET A 248 -39.80 65.69 -9.40
C MET A 248 -39.24 67.11 -9.50
N ARG A 249 -38.11 67.30 -10.22
CA ARG A 249 -37.55 68.65 -10.48
C ARG A 249 -38.37 69.43 -11.51
N GLU A 250 -38.96 68.75 -12.49
CA GLU A 250 -39.93 69.36 -13.40
C GLU A 250 -41.22 69.76 -12.68
N ILE A 251 -41.70 68.94 -11.72
CA ILE A 251 -42.87 69.25 -10.88
C ILE A 251 -42.61 70.46 -10.00
N ASP A 252 -41.48 70.54 -9.27
CA ASP A 252 -41.14 71.73 -8.47
C ASP A 252 -41.15 73.01 -9.32
N GLN A 253 -40.48 72.99 -10.49
CA GLN A 253 -40.47 74.13 -11.40
C GLN A 253 -41.88 74.50 -11.92
N ALA A 254 -42.71 73.50 -12.23
CA ALA A 254 -44.09 73.71 -12.65
C ALA A 254 -44.96 74.31 -11.52
N SER A 255 -44.89 73.77 -10.31
CA SER A 255 -45.62 74.25 -9.13
C SER A 255 -45.17 75.66 -8.74
N GLN A 256 -43.87 75.98 -8.82
CA GLN A 256 -43.36 77.36 -8.66
C GLN A 256 -43.94 78.31 -9.72
N GLN A 257 -44.00 77.89 -11.00
CA GLN A 257 -44.61 78.71 -12.04
C GLN A 257 -46.13 78.88 -11.83
N ILE A 258 -46.82 77.86 -11.32
CA ILE A 258 -48.25 77.93 -10.95
C ILE A 258 -48.46 78.97 -9.84
N ARG A 259 -47.69 78.92 -8.73
CA ARG A 259 -47.79 79.92 -7.64
C ARG A 259 -47.67 81.35 -8.17
N LYS A 260 -46.66 81.63 -8.99
CA LYS A 260 -46.47 82.96 -9.59
C LYS A 260 -47.67 83.39 -10.45
N ARG A 261 -48.22 82.49 -11.26
CA ARG A 261 -49.43 82.79 -12.08
C ARG A 261 -50.67 83.03 -11.21
N THR A 262 -50.82 82.35 -10.08
CA THR A 262 -51.93 82.60 -9.14
C THR A 262 -51.77 83.90 -8.35
N GLU A 263 -50.55 84.32 -8.01
CA GLU A 263 -50.27 85.66 -7.45
C GLU A 263 -50.64 86.75 -8.46
N GLU A 264 -50.26 86.59 -9.73
CA GLU A 264 -50.63 87.49 -10.83
C GLU A 264 -52.16 87.50 -11.05
N MET A 265 -52.82 86.34 -11.02
CA MET A 265 -54.28 86.22 -11.17
C MET A 265 -55.05 86.89 -10.02
N ALA A 266 -54.63 86.66 -8.77
CA ALA A 266 -55.24 87.30 -7.60
C ALA A 266 -55.11 88.83 -7.65
N LYS A 267 -53.97 89.34 -8.12
CA LYS A 267 -53.74 90.77 -8.34
C LYS A 267 -54.62 91.35 -9.45
N ILE A 268 -54.82 90.62 -10.55
CA ILE A 268 -55.74 91.01 -11.63
C ILE A 268 -57.19 91.03 -11.12
N ALA A 269 -57.62 89.99 -10.40
CA ALA A 269 -58.97 89.92 -9.83
C ALA A 269 -59.24 91.07 -8.83
N ALA A 270 -58.28 91.41 -7.97
CA ALA A 270 -58.39 92.55 -7.06
C ALA A 270 -58.52 93.89 -7.79
N LEU A 271 -57.72 94.13 -8.83
CA LEU A 271 -57.78 95.36 -9.63
C LEU A 271 -59.08 95.44 -10.46
N ALA A 272 -59.55 94.33 -11.02
CA ALA A 272 -60.84 94.25 -11.69
C ALA A 272 -62.01 94.50 -10.73
N ARG A 273 -61.94 94.02 -9.47
CA ARG A 273 -62.92 94.29 -8.41
C ARG A 273 -62.96 95.78 -8.03
N GLU A 274 -61.80 96.43 -7.95
CA GLU A 274 -61.70 97.88 -7.70
C GLU A 274 -62.32 98.69 -8.84
N GLN A 275 -62.02 98.34 -10.11
CA GLN A 275 -62.59 99.04 -11.26
C GLN A 275 -64.09 98.76 -11.43
N GLY A 276 -64.54 97.53 -11.15
CA GLY A 276 -65.96 97.17 -11.16
C GLY A 276 -66.76 97.94 -10.11
N THR A 277 -66.26 98.09 -8.89
CA THR A 277 -66.94 98.90 -7.85
C THR A 277 -66.96 100.39 -8.20
N LYS A 278 -65.91 100.92 -8.82
CA LYS A 278 -65.92 102.28 -9.40
C LYS A 278 -66.97 102.43 -10.51
N ALA A 279 -67.06 101.47 -11.43
CA ALA A 279 -68.07 101.46 -12.50
C ALA A 279 -69.50 101.37 -11.95
N ALA A 280 -69.77 100.49 -10.98
CA ALA A 280 -71.08 100.37 -10.33
C ALA A 280 -71.54 101.68 -9.68
N ASN A 281 -70.61 102.40 -9.04
CA ASN A 281 -70.88 103.71 -8.44
C ASN A 281 -71.18 104.78 -9.50
N LEU A 282 -70.40 104.82 -10.60
CA LEU A 282 -70.64 105.75 -11.72
C LEU A 282 -71.98 105.50 -12.41
N ILE A 283 -72.34 104.24 -12.67
CA ILE A 283 -73.63 103.86 -13.28
C ILE A 283 -74.79 104.19 -12.33
N SER A 284 -74.62 103.99 -11.03
CA SER A 284 -75.63 104.40 -10.03
C SER A 284 -75.81 105.92 -9.98
N GLY A 285 -74.72 106.68 -10.13
CA GLY A 285 -74.78 108.14 -10.31
C GLY A 285 -75.45 108.57 -11.61
N TRP A 286 -75.26 107.82 -12.70
CA TRP A 286 -75.91 108.06 -13.99
C TRP A 286 -77.42 107.83 -13.91
N ALA A 287 -77.88 106.74 -13.27
CA ALA A 287 -79.30 106.48 -13.03
C ALA A 287 -79.96 107.62 -12.24
N LEU A 288 -79.34 108.04 -11.13
CA LEU A 288 -79.79 109.21 -10.34
C LEU A 288 -79.75 110.54 -11.12
N GLY A 289 -78.97 110.62 -12.21
CA GLY A 289 -78.97 111.72 -13.17
C GLY A 289 -80.16 111.64 -14.13
N MET A 290 -80.42 110.46 -14.69
CA MET A 290 -81.57 110.21 -15.58
C MET A 290 -82.90 110.42 -14.86
N ASP A 291 -83.04 109.98 -13.61
CA ASP A 291 -84.25 110.20 -12.81
C ASP A 291 -84.52 111.71 -12.57
N LYS A 292 -83.46 112.52 -12.38
CA LYS A 292 -83.57 113.99 -12.28
C LYS A 292 -83.94 114.65 -13.61
N ILE A 293 -83.44 114.10 -14.73
CA ILE A 293 -83.84 114.55 -16.07
C ILE A 293 -85.30 114.21 -16.30
N ALA A 294 -85.73 112.97 -16.04
CA ALA A 294 -87.13 112.55 -16.15
C ALA A 294 -88.07 113.41 -15.30
N ALA A 295 -87.70 113.74 -14.06
CA ALA A 295 -88.46 114.66 -13.21
C ALA A 295 -88.54 116.08 -13.80
N SER A 296 -87.44 116.59 -14.36
CA SER A 296 -87.36 117.93 -14.96
C SER A 296 -88.15 118.01 -16.28
N VAL A 297 -88.11 116.96 -17.09
CA VAL A 297 -88.89 116.81 -18.34
C VAL A 297 -90.39 116.69 -18.02
N ASN A 298 -90.76 115.94 -16.98
CA ASN A 298 -92.15 115.90 -16.50
C ASN A 298 -92.64 117.28 -16.02
N GLN A 299 -91.79 118.06 -15.34
CA GLN A 299 -92.15 119.43 -14.95
C GLN A 299 -92.26 120.38 -16.15
N ALA A 300 -91.40 120.24 -17.16
CA ALA A 300 -91.52 120.97 -18.42
C ALA A 300 -92.83 120.61 -19.16
N ASN A 301 -93.23 119.32 -19.17
CA ASN A 301 -94.48 118.86 -19.77
C ASN A 301 -95.70 119.59 -19.19
N LYS A 302 -95.79 119.69 -17.85
CA LYS A 302 -96.84 120.46 -17.17
C LYS A 302 -96.88 121.93 -17.59
N ILE A 303 -95.72 122.59 -17.61
CA ILE A 303 -95.62 124.01 -18.03
C ILE A 303 -96.08 124.18 -19.49
N MET A 304 -95.78 123.21 -20.37
CA MET A 304 -96.26 123.26 -21.75
C MET A 304 -97.77 122.96 -21.87
N GLN A 305 -98.36 122.17 -20.97
CA GLN A 305 -99.81 121.95 -20.88
C GLN A 305 -100.52 123.23 -20.40
N GLU A 306 -100.06 123.84 -19.30
CA GLU A 306 -100.55 125.14 -18.81
C GLU A 306 -100.44 126.24 -19.89
N LEU A 307 -99.33 126.28 -20.64
CA LEU A 307 -99.15 127.23 -21.74
C LEU A 307 -100.05 126.92 -22.96
N THR A 308 -100.47 125.66 -23.15
CA THR A 308 -101.46 125.28 -24.16
C THR A 308 -102.83 125.85 -23.79
N GLU A 309 -103.25 125.68 -22.53
CA GLU A 309 -104.53 126.17 -22.00
C GLU A 309 -104.58 127.71 -22.03
N GLN A 310 -103.52 128.39 -21.60
CA GLN A 310 -103.42 129.85 -21.70
C GLN A 310 -103.45 130.32 -23.17
N SER A 311 -102.75 129.63 -24.08
CA SER A 311 -102.80 129.92 -25.52
C SER A 311 -104.17 129.61 -26.17
N GLN A 312 -104.98 128.74 -25.54
CA GLN A 312 -106.37 128.52 -25.93
C GLN A 312 -107.22 129.72 -25.53
N ALA A 313 -107.24 130.07 -24.23
CA ALA A 313 -108.03 131.16 -23.67
C ALA A 313 -107.71 132.54 -24.28
N ILE A 314 -106.43 132.85 -24.53
CA ILE A 314 -106.06 134.11 -25.21
C ILE A 314 -106.61 134.15 -26.64
N GLY A 315 -106.64 133.02 -27.35
CA GLY A 315 -107.23 132.97 -28.70
C GLY A 315 -108.72 133.25 -28.69
N GLU A 316 -109.46 132.71 -27.71
CA GLU A 316 -110.90 132.97 -27.54
C GLU A 316 -111.18 134.45 -27.25
N ILE A 317 -110.37 135.09 -26.38
CA ILE A 317 -110.44 136.54 -26.12
C ILE A 317 -110.16 137.34 -27.40
N VAL A 318 -109.18 136.94 -28.21
CA VAL A 318 -108.83 137.63 -29.46
C VAL A 318 -109.94 137.53 -30.50
N THR A 319 -110.65 136.40 -30.58
CA THR A 319 -111.87 136.27 -31.40
C THR A 319 -112.93 137.28 -30.95
N VAL A 320 -113.25 137.35 -29.65
CA VAL A 320 -114.23 138.29 -29.11
C VAL A 320 -113.85 139.75 -29.39
N ILE A 321 -112.57 140.13 -29.27
CA ILE A 321 -112.11 141.48 -29.62
C ILE A 321 -112.24 141.74 -31.14
N SER A 322 -111.99 140.71 -31.97
CA SER A 322 -112.14 140.81 -33.44
C SER A 322 -113.60 140.97 -33.86
N ASP A 323 -114.52 140.30 -33.17
CA ASP A 323 -115.97 140.43 -33.38
C ASP A 323 -116.46 141.82 -32.94
N ILE A 324 -116.06 142.28 -31.75
CA ILE A 324 -116.35 143.65 -31.26
C ILE A 324 -115.78 144.70 -32.22
N ALA A 325 -114.57 144.52 -32.75
CA ALA A 325 -113.99 145.42 -33.72
C ALA A 325 -114.78 145.43 -35.04
N SER A 326 -115.28 144.27 -35.49
CA SER A 326 -116.10 144.14 -36.69
C SER A 326 -117.47 144.80 -36.53
N GLU A 327 -118.13 144.60 -35.38
CA GLU A 327 -119.39 145.27 -35.03
C GLU A 327 -119.21 146.78 -34.88
N THR A 328 -118.11 147.22 -34.24
CA THR A 328 -117.74 148.65 -34.13
C THR A 328 -117.48 149.27 -35.51
N HIS A 329 -116.89 148.53 -36.45
CA HIS A 329 -116.72 148.98 -37.84
C HIS A 329 -118.07 149.15 -38.56
N LEU A 330 -119.04 148.26 -38.32
CA LEU A 330 -120.39 148.38 -38.88
C LEU A 330 -121.19 149.54 -38.24
N LEU A 331 -121.11 149.70 -36.91
CA LEU A 331 -121.74 150.81 -36.20
C LEU A 331 -121.18 152.17 -36.63
N SER A 332 -119.86 152.29 -36.79
CA SER A 332 -119.20 153.51 -37.26
C SER A 332 -119.41 153.78 -38.75
N LEU A 333 -119.54 152.74 -39.59
CA LEU A 333 -119.99 152.89 -40.98
C LEU A 333 -121.41 153.45 -41.05
N ASN A 334 -122.35 152.90 -40.26
CA ASN A 334 -123.72 153.39 -40.16
C ASN A 334 -123.78 154.82 -39.62
N ALA A 335 -122.98 155.15 -38.59
CA ALA A 335 -122.85 156.51 -38.07
C ALA A 335 -122.29 157.48 -39.13
N SER A 336 -121.31 157.06 -39.94
CA SER A 336 -120.76 157.85 -41.04
C SER A 336 -121.80 158.12 -42.13
N ILE A 337 -122.61 157.11 -42.49
CA ILE A 337 -123.71 157.25 -43.45
C ILE A 337 -124.79 158.22 -42.91
N MET A 338 -125.14 158.13 -41.63
CA MET A 338 -126.10 159.04 -41.01
C MET A 338 -125.55 160.47 -40.87
N ALA A 339 -124.26 160.63 -40.58
CA ALA A 339 -123.59 161.93 -40.57
C ALA A 339 -123.56 162.57 -41.97
N ALA A 340 -123.28 161.81 -43.02
CA ALA A 340 -123.39 162.28 -44.41
C ALA A 340 -124.82 162.70 -44.76
N LYS A 341 -125.82 161.96 -44.27
CA LYS A 341 -127.25 162.25 -44.49
C LYS A 341 -127.76 163.48 -43.73
N ALA A 342 -127.05 163.92 -42.68
CA ALA A 342 -127.38 165.11 -41.89
C ALA A 342 -126.81 166.43 -42.45
N GLY A 343 -126.08 166.39 -43.58
CA GLY A 343 -125.60 167.59 -44.29
C GLY A 343 -124.66 168.48 -43.45
N GLU A 344 -124.85 169.80 -43.52
CA GLU A 344 -124.06 170.80 -42.78
C GLU A 344 -123.94 170.48 -41.28
N HIS A 345 -125.02 170.03 -40.64
CA HIS A 345 -125.05 169.68 -39.21
C HIS A 345 -124.29 168.37 -38.87
N GLY A 346 -124.04 167.52 -39.87
CA GLY A 346 -123.39 166.22 -39.69
C GLY A 346 -121.86 166.24 -39.63
N ARG A 347 -121.19 167.34 -40.05
CA ARG A 347 -119.73 167.37 -40.24
C ARG A 347 -118.92 166.91 -39.02
N GLY A 348 -119.27 167.37 -37.81
CA GLY A 348 -118.56 166.98 -36.58
C GLY A 348 -118.69 165.49 -36.27
N PHE A 349 -119.89 164.93 -36.44
CA PHE A 349 -120.14 163.49 -36.27
C PHE A 349 -119.43 162.65 -37.34
N MET A 350 -119.29 163.14 -38.57
CA MET A 350 -118.59 162.44 -39.65
C MET A 350 -117.12 162.19 -39.29
N VAL A 351 -116.43 163.18 -38.70
CA VAL A 351 -115.02 163.03 -38.30
C VAL A 351 -114.89 161.95 -37.23
N VAL A 352 -115.72 162.00 -36.18
CA VAL A 352 -115.70 161.00 -35.10
C VAL A 352 -116.06 159.59 -35.62
N ALA A 353 -117.06 159.47 -36.48
CA ALA A 353 -117.46 158.19 -37.07
C ALA A 353 -116.38 157.63 -38.01
N THR A 354 -115.66 158.48 -38.74
CA THR A 354 -114.53 158.06 -39.60
C THR A 354 -113.35 157.59 -38.75
N GLU A 355 -113.02 158.29 -37.66
CA GLU A 355 -111.94 157.92 -36.75
C GLU A 355 -112.25 156.61 -36.02
N ILE A 356 -113.49 156.40 -35.55
CA ILE A 356 -113.91 155.12 -34.95
C ILE A 356 -113.87 153.99 -35.99
N LYS A 357 -114.25 154.25 -37.25
CA LYS A 357 -114.19 153.25 -38.34
C LYS A 357 -112.76 152.81 -38.63
N GLU A 358 -111.83 153.76 -38.65
CA GLU A 358 -110.40 153.51 -38.89
C GLU A 358 -109.73 152.86 -37.67
N LEU A 359 -110.07 153.27 -36.45
CA LEU A 359 -109.66 152.60 -35.22
C LEU A 359 -110.16 151.14 -35.18
N ALA A 360 -111.42 150.91 -35.53
CA ALA A 360 -111.99 149.56 -35.62
C ALA A 360 -111.33 148.70 -36.70
N ARG A 361 -110.99 149.28 -37.86
CA ARG A 361 -110.21 148.61 -38.91
C ARG A 361 -108.84 148.19 -38.38
N ARG A 362 -108.11 149.12 -37.77
CA ARG A 362 -106.78 148.88 -37.17
C ARG A 362 -106.84 147.83 -36.06
N THR A 363 -107.85 147.85 -35.19
CA THR A 363 -108.07 146.82 -34.17
C THR A 363 -108.33 145.45 -34.80
N SER A 364 -109.16 145.35 -35.85
CA SER A 364 -109.42 144.08 -36.56
C SER A 364 -108.19 143.55 -37.30
N GLU A 365 -107.29 144.42 -37.75
CA GLU A 365 -106.00 144.03 -38.33
C GLU A 365 -105.02 143.56 -37.23
N SER A 366 -104.93 144.28 -36.11
CA SER A 366 -104.15 143.85 -34.95
C SER A 366 -104.65 142.53 -34.33
N THR A 367 -105.97 142.27 -34.25
CA THR A 367 -106.47 140.98 -33.76
C THR A 367 -106.10 139.83 -34.68
N LYS A 368 -106.12 140.02 -36.01
CA LYS A 368 -105.64 139.01 -36.97
C LYS A 368 -104.15 138.74 -36.87
N GLU A 369 -103.34 139.77 -36.61
CA GLU A 369 -101.91 139.58 -36.33
C GLU A 369 -101.68 138.82 -35.02
N ILE A 370 -102.43 139.13 -33.95
CA ILE A 370 -102.37 138.40 -32.67
C ILE A 370 -102.89 136.96 -32.85
N GLU A 371 -103.96 136.72 -33.60
CA GLU A 371 -104.46 135.39 -33.92
C GLU A 371 -103.41 134.56 -34.68
N ALA A 372 -102.73 135.17 -35.66
CA ALA A 372 -101.62 134.54 -36.38
C ALA A 372 -100.42 134.25 -35.46
N LEU A 373 -100.13 135.11 -34.48
CA LEU A 373 -99.11 134.87 -33.45
C LEU A 373 -99.51 133.73 -32.51
N ILE A 374 -100.74 133.72 -31.98
CA ILE A 374 -101.26 132.63 -31.14
C ILE A 374 -101.25 131.29 -31.89
N ASN A 375 -101.62 131.27 -33.16
CA ASN A 375 -101.54 130.05 -33.99
C ASN A 375 -100.09 129.59 -34.25
N ARG A 376 -99.10 130.50 -34.30
CA ARG A 376 -97.67 130.14 -34.31
C ARG A 376 -97.23 129.59 -32.95
N THR A 377 -97.63 130.24 -31.85
CA THR A 377 -97.35 129.79 -30.48
C THR A 377 -97.90 128.41 -30.22
N ARG A 378 -99.17 128.13 -30.55
CA ARG A 378 -99.78 126.78 -30.43
C ARG A 378 -99.00 125.71 -31.20
N LYS A 379 -98.52 126.02 -32.41
CA LYS A 379 -97.66 125.10 -33.20
C LYS A 379 -96.30 124.87 -32.54
N ALA A 380 -95.66 125.91 -32.03
CA ALA A 380 -94.39 125.79 -31.29
C ALA A 380 -94.57 124.99 -29.99
N VAL A 381 -95.64 125.24 -29.23
CA VAL A 381 -96.01 124.51 -28.01
C VAL A 381 -96.19 123.01 -28.29
N LYS A 382 -96.91 122.65 -29.37
CA LYS A 382 -97.06 121.23 -29.77
C LYS A 382 -95.72 120.59 -30.14
N ALA A 383 -94.88 121.26 -30.92
CA ALA A 383 -93.55 120.75 -31.26
C ALA A 383 -92.65 120.57 -30.02
N SER A 384 -92.77 121.47 -29.02
CA SER A 384 -92.10 121.33 -27.73
C SER A 384 -92.65 120.15 -26.91
N GLN A 385 -93.97 119.89 -26.92
CA GLN A 385 -94.55 118.69 -26.28
C GLN A 385 -94.06 117.39 -26.92
N GLU A 386 -93.98 117.34 -28.24
CA GLU A 386 -93.42 116.19 -28.99
C GLU A 386 -91.94 115.96 -28.61
N ALA A 387 -91.13 117.02 -28.55
CA ALA A 387 -89.73 116.94 -28.12
C ALA A 387 -89.55 116.57 -26.63
N ILE A 388 -90.46 117.00 -25.75
CA ILE A 388 -90.49 116.65 -24.33
C ILE A 388 -90.85 115.17 -24.14
N SER A 389 -91.81 114.64 -24.90
CA SER A 389 -92.17 113.23 -24.88
C SER A 389 -91.00 112.34 -25.30
N GLU A 390 -90.27 112.72 -26.35
CA GLU A 390 -89.06 112.05 -26.81
C GLU A 390 -87.92 112.12 -25.76
N ALA A 391 -87.75 113.28 -25.11
CA ALA A 391 -86.78 113.44 -24.03
C ALA A 391 -87.12 112.58 -22.79
N GLN A 392 -88.41 112.38 -22.50
CA GLN A 392 -88.85 111.50 -21.41
C GLN A 392 -88.54 110.03 -21.73
N ALA A 393 -88.92 109.55 -22.91
CA ALA A 393 -88.65 108.17 -23.34
C ALA A 393 -87.14 107.85 -23.31
N ARG A 394 -86.28 108.80 -23.72
CA ARG A 394 -84.82 108.66 -23.64
C ARG A 394 -84.28 108.64 -22.21
N ALA A 395 -84.88 109.36 -21.27
CA ALA A 395 -84.49 109.33 -19.86
C ALA A 395 -84.88 107.99 -19.20
N GLU A 396 -86.09 107.49 -19.48
CA GLU A 396 -86.58 106.20 -18.98
C GLU A 396 -85.73 105.03 -19.52
N GLU A 397 -85.41 105.04 -20.82
CA GLU A 397 -84.46 104.10 -21.44
C GLU A 397 -83.05 104.22 -20.85
N GLY A 398 -82.61 105.44 -20.54
CA GLY A 398 -81.35 105.70 -19.85
C GLY A 398 -81.29 105.08 -18.45
N THR A 399 -82.37 105.14 -17.67
CA THR A 399 -82.48 104.46 -16.37
C THR A 399 -82.53 102.94 -16.55
N ARG A 400 -83.24 102.40 -17.56
CA ARG A 400 -83.27 100.95 -17.87
C ARG A 400 -81.88 100.40 -18.20
N LEU A 401 -81.18 101.03 -19.15
CA LEU A 401 -79.82 100.64 -19.55
C LEU A 401 -78.82 100.76 -18.38
N SER A 402 -79.01 101.75 -17.50
CA SER A 402 -78.19 101.87 -16.28
C SER A 402 -78.43 100.71 -15.30
N ALA A 403 -79.67 100.23 -15.15
CA ALA A 403 -79.96 99.07 -14.32
C ALA A 403 -79.33 97.78 -14.88
N GLU A 404 -79.38 97.58 -16.20
CA GLU A 404 -78.77 96.42 -16.88
C GLU A 404 -77.23 96.46 -16.81
N ALA A 405 -76.62 97.60 -17.08
CA ALA A 405 -75.18 97.78 -16.94
C ALA A 405 -74.70 97.58 -15.48
N ARG A 406 -75.46 98.08 -14.49
CA ARG A 406 -75.18 97.84 -13.07
C ARG A 406 -75.26 96.36 -12.72
N LYS A 407 -76.24 95.61 -13.26
CA LYS A 407 -76.31 94.17 -13.05
C LYS A 407 -75.08 93.46 -13.62
N ALA A 408 -74.73 93.71 -14.89
CA ALA A 408 -73.57 93.09 -15.52
C ALA A 408 -72.26 93.35 -14.75
N ILE A 409 -72.10 94.53 -14.14
CA ILE A 409 -70.97 94.84 -13.27
C ILE A 409 -71.01 94.06 -11.94
N LEU A 410 -72.19 93.84 -11.34
CA LEU A 410 -72.32 93.00 -10.14
C LEU A 410 -71.95 91.53 -10.44
N ASP A 411 -72.45 90.99 -11.57
CA ASP A 411 -72.13 89.64 -12.04
C ASP A 411 -70.60 89.48 -12.26
N ILE A 412 -69.92 90.53 -12.75
CA ILE A 412 -68.44 90.58 -12.87
C ILE A 412 -67.76 90.63 -11.49
N LEU A 413 -68.27 91.40 -10.53
CA LEU A 413 -67.69 91.53 -9.20
C LEU A 413 -67.73 90.21 -8.41
N GLU A 414 -68.81 89.45 -8.57
CA GLU A 414 -68.95 88.08 -8.04
C GLU A 414 -67.95 87.12 -8.71
N GLY A 415 -67.85 87.16 -10.04
CA GLY A 415 -66.86 86.38 -10.79
C GLY A 415 -65.40 86.64 -10.39
N MET A 416 -65.07 87.89 -10.02
CA MET A 416 -63.74 88.23 -9.48
C MET A 416 -63.52 87.75 -8.05
N GLU A 417 -64.56 87.64 -7.22
CA GLU A 417 -64.45 87.04 -5.87
C GLU A 417 -64.16 85.54 -5.95
N TYR A 418 -64.88 84.82 -6.82
CA TYR A 418 -64.58 83.42 -7.13
C TYR A 418 -63.17 83.25 -7.69
N SER A 419 -62.75 84.10 -8.62
CA SER A 419 -61.40 84.05 -9.22
C SER A 419 -60.28 84.24 -8.18
N ALA A 420 -60.46 85.13 -7.21
CA ALA A 420 -59.51 85.32 -6.12
C ALA A 420 -59.44 84.11 -5.17
N ASN A 421 -60.59 83.52 -4.83
CA ASN A 421 -60.66 82.34 -3.95
C ASN A 421 -60.03 81.10 -4.61
N TYR A 422 -60.32 80.83 -5.88
CA TYR A 422 -59.66 79.75 -6.63
C TYR A 422 -58.15 79.99 -6.77
N SER A 423 -57.71 81.23 -7.02
CA SER A 423 -56.28 81.54 -7.09
C SER A 423 -55.56 81.21 -5.78
N LYS A 424 -56.19 81.45 -4.63
CA LYS A 424 -55.67 81.07 -3.31
C LYS A 424 -55.55 79.53 -3.18
N GLN A 425 -56.62 78.80 -3.46
CA GLN A 425 -56.64 77.33 -3.30
C GLN A 425 -55.62 76.63 -4.22
N ILE A 426 -55.44 77.13 -5.45
CA ILE A 426 -54.43 76.61 -6.39
C ILE A 426 -53.00 76.92 -5.90
N ALA A 427 -52.77 78.07 -5.25
CA ALA A 427 -51.47 78.39 -4.64
C ALA A 427 -51.15 77.47 -3.44
N GLU A 428 -52.15 77.20 -2.57
CA GLU A 428 -52.02 76.27 -1.43
C GLU A 428 -51.71 74.84 -1.92
N ALA A 429 -52.43 74.34 -2.92
CA ALA A 429 -52.17 73.03 -3.53
C ALA A 429 -50.80 72.94 -4.24
N ALA A 430 -50.34 74.03 -4.85
CA ALA A 430 -49.01 74.10 -5.45
C ALA A 430 -47.87 74.15 -4.41
N GLU A 431 -48.12 74.64 -3.19
CA GLU A 431 -47.16 74.52 -2.08
C GLU A 431 -47.09 73.08 -1.53
N GLU A 432 -48.23 72.39 -1.46
CA GLU A 432 -48.29 70.98 -1.07
C GLU A 432 -47.58 70.06 -2.09
N GLN A 433 -47.75 70.32 -3.40
CA GLN A 433 -47.02 69.60 -4.45
C GLN A 433 -45.50 69.69 -4.30
N VAL A 434 -44.94 70.85 -3.94
CA VAL A 434 -43.48 71.01 -3.74
C VAL A 434 -43.00 70.15 -2.57
N LYS A 435 -43.76 70.08 -1.47
CA LYS A 435 -43.42 69.23 -0.30
C LYS A 435 -43.46 67.75 -0.64
N LEU A 436 -44.45 67.32 -1.43
CA LEU A 436 -44.56 65.94 -1.92
C LEU A 436 -43.45 65.60 -2.92
N ALA A 437 -43.10 66.51 -3.83
CA ALA A 437 -42.02 66.31 -4.80
C ALA A 437 -40.65 66.14 -4.11
N GLU A 438 -40.36 66.92 -3.06
CA GLU A 438 -39.15 66.77 -2.24
C GLU A 438 -39.12 65.42 -1.52
N GLN A 439 -40.24 64.97 -0.91
CA GLN A 439 -40.32 63.65 -0.27
C GLN A 439 -40.10 62.49 -1.25
N VAL A 440 -40.65 62.59 -2.47
CA VAL A 440 -40.41 61.59 -3.53
C VAL A 440 -38.98 61.66 -4.04
N PHE A 441 -38.37 62.85 -4.16
CA PHE A 441 -36.97 63.01 -4.54
C PHE A 441 -36.02 62.36 -3.52
N GLN A 442 -36.22 62.61 -2.22
CA GLN A 442 -35.47 61.97 -1.14
C GLN A 442 -35.64 60.43 -1.17
N SER A 443 -36.88 59.95 -1.35
CA SER A 443 -37.18 58.52 -1.49
C SER A 443 -36.48 57.89 -2.71
N SER A 444 -36.37 58.63 -3.82
CA SER A 444 -35.65 58.22 -5.02
C SER A 444 -34.14 58.10 -4.76
N SER A 445 -33.58 59.03 -3.98
CA SER A 445 -32.16 58.98 -3.57
C SER A 445 -31.87 57.76 -2.69
N GLU A 446 -32.73 57.44 -1.71
CA GLU A 446 -32.62 56.21 -0.93
C GLU A 446 -32.72 54.95 -1.81
N VAL A 447 -33.58 54.96 -2.82
CA VAL A 447 -33.72 53.85 -3.76
C VAL A 447 -32.43 53.64 -4.55
N ASP A 448 -31.77 54.70 -5.05
CA ASP A 448 -30.50 54.51 -5.77
C ASP A 448 -29.36 54.06 -4.84
N GLU A 449 -29.24 54.60 -3.62
CA GLU A 449 -28.25 54.14 -2.64
C GLU A 449 -28.40 52.64 -2.35
N ARG A 450 -29.63 52.19 -2.04
CA ARG A 450 -29.93 50.76 -1.85
C ARG A 450 -29.67 49.94 -3.11
N THR A 451 -29.87 50.52 -4.30
CA THR A 451 -29.57 49.89 -5.59
C THR A 451 -28.07 49.69 -5.79
N GLN A 452 -27.20 50.62 -5.36
CA GLN A 452 -25.74 50.42 -5.36
C GLN A 452 -25.30 49.36 -4.34
N LEU A 453 -25.93 49.29 -3.17
CA LEU A 453 -25.70 48.24 -2.18
C LEU A 453 -26.07 46.85 -2.73
N ILE A 454 -27.21 46.73 -3.44
CA ILE A 454 -27.60 45.50 -4.13
C ILE A 454 -26.59 45.13 -5.23
N LYS A 455 -26.12 46.08 -6.05
CA LYS A 455 -25.06 45.85 -7.05
C LYS A 455 -23.76 45.32 -6.41
N THR A 456 -23.48 45.70 -5.17
CA THR A 456 -22.29 45.23 -4.43
C THR A 456 -22.51 43.81 -3.89
N ALA A 457 -23.63 43.56 -3.20
CA ALA A 457 -23.98 42.23 -2.70
C ALA A 457 -24.09 41.17 -3.82
N MET A 458 -24.55 41.54 -5.02
CA MET A 458 -24.59 40.64 -6.18
C MET A 458 -23.21 40.19 -6.65
N ARG A 459 -22.17 41.02 -6.51
CA ARG A 459 -20.78 40.63 -6.82
C ARG A 459 -20.24 39.65 -5.78
N GLU A 460 -20.44 39.95 -4.49
CA GLU A 460 -20.06 39.05 -3.40
C GLU A 460 -20.76 37.68 -3.50
N GLN A 461 -22.01 37.65 -3.99
CA GLN A 461 -22.75 36.41 -4.22
C GLN A 461 -22.25 35.65 -5.46
N ASP A 462 -21.74 36.32 -6.51
CA ASP A 462 -21.16 35.69 -7.70
C ASP A 462 -19.76 35.09 -7.41
N ASP A 463 -18.93 35.82 -6.66
CA ASP A 463 -17.66 35.31 -6.11
C ASP A 463 -17.92 34.08 -5.21
N SER A 464 -18.93 34.15 -4.34
CA SER A 464 -19.35 33.03 -3.49
C SER A 464 -19.87 31.84 -4.31
N SER A 465 -20.63 32.09 -5.38
CA SER A 465 -21.13 31.07 -6.31
C SER A 465 -19.97 30.33 -7.00
N SER A 466 -18.98 31.10 -7.47
CA SER A 466 -17.76 30.59 -8.11
C SER A 466 -16.90 29.78 -7.15
N TYR A 467 -16.73 30.23 -5.90
CA TYR A 467 -16.03 29.49 -4.85
C TYR A 467 -16.74 28.18 -4.48
N LEU A 468 -18.07 28.20 -4.33
CA LEU A 468 -18.86 27.00 -4.08
C LEU A 468 -18.74 25.98 -5.23
N LYS A 469 -18.67 26.44 -6.48
CA LYS A 469 -18.43 25.58 -7.65
C LYS A 469 -17.08 24.86 -7.57
N GLU A 470 -16.01 25.59 -7.29
CA GLU A 470 -14.66 25.03 -7.13
C GLU A 470 -14.61 23.97 -6.00
N ARG A 471 -15.31 24.25 -4.89
CA ARG A 471 -15.43 23.30 -3.78
C ARG A 471 -16.24 22.05 -4.14
N ALA A 472 -17.30 22.18 -4.94
CA ALA A 472 -18.08 21.05 -5.43
C ALA A 472 -17.27 20.16 -6.39
N GLU A 473 -16.47 20.76 -7.27
CA GLU A 473 -15.57 20.04 -8.19
C GLU A 473 -14.48 19.28 -7.41
N LYS A 474 -13.86 19.89 -6.39
CA LYS A 474 -12.94 19.23 -5.47
C LYS A 474 -13.60 18.09 -4.67
N MET A 475 -14.88 18.23 -4.30
CA MET A 475 -15.60 17.16 -3.63
C MET A 475 -15.85 15.96 -4.56
N ARG A 476 -16.15 16.19 -5.85
CA ARG A 476 -16.24 15.11 -6.86
C ARG A 476 -14.93 14.34 -7.00
N GLU A 477 -13.82 15.06 -7.04
CA GLU A 477 -12.49 14.46 -7.12
C GLU A 477 -12.16 13.59 -5.89
N LEU A 478 -12.50 14.06 -4.68
CA LEU A 478 -12.34 13.31 -3.44
C LEU A 478 -13.21 12.05 -3.39
N MET A 479 -14.48 12.13 -3.84
CA MET A 479 -15.38 10.96 -3.86
C MET A 479 -14.89 9.87 -4.82
N GLU A 480 -14.35 10.23 -5.98
CA GLU A 480 -13.77 9.24 -6.90
C GLU A 480 -12.50 8.60 -6.30
N ARG A 481 -11.67 9.38 -5.58
CA ARG A 481 -10.53 8.83 -4.82
C ARG A 481 -10.97 7.87 -3.70
N VAL A 482 -12.04 8.19 -2.96
CA VAL A 482 -12.62 7.28 -1.94
C VAL A 482 -13.15 6.00 -2.59
N LYS A 483 -13.87 6.11 -3.72
CA LYS A 483 -14.43 4.99 -4.49
C LYS A 483 -13.36 4.06 -5.10
N ILE A 484 -12.18 4.58 -5.42
CA ILE A 484 -11.01 3.75 -5.79
C ILE A 484 -10.47 3.02 -4.55
N ALA A 485 -10.27 3.74 -3.45
CA ALA A 485 -9.73 3.17 -2.21
C ALA A 485 -10.63 2.06 -1.61
N THR A 486 -11.96 2.24 -1.61
CA THR A 486 -12.90 1.20 -1.14
C THR A 486 -12.84 -0.07 -2.01
N LYS A 487 -12.67 0.07 -3.33
CA LYS A 487 -12.47 -1.07 -4.23
C LYS A 487 -11.16 -1.81 -3.92
N GLU A 488 -10.05 -1.09 -3.77
CA GLU A 488 -8.75 -1.68 -3.41
C GLU A 488 -8.80 -2.38 -2.04
N GLN A 489 -9.56 -1.82 -1.09
CA GLN A 489 -9.78 -2.39 0.24
C GLN A 489 -10.66 -3.65 0.17
N ALA A 490 -11.67 -3.72 -0.72
CA ALA A 490 -12.47 -4.92 -0.94
C ALA A 490 -11.62 -6.07 -1.50
N GLU A 491 -10.82 -5.79 -2.53
CA GLU A 491 -9.86 -6.75 -3.08
C GLU A 491 -8.81 -7.17 -2.03
N GLY A 492 -8.41 -6.24 -1.15
CA GLY A 492 -7.54 -6.50 0.00
C GLY A 492 -8.16 -7.48 0.99
N SER A 493 -9.41 -7.23 1.42
CA SER A 493 -10.12 -8.09 2.36
C SER A 493 -10.42 -9.47 1.76
N GLN A 494 -10.71 -9.55 0.46
CA GLN A 494 -10.86 -10.84 -0.23
C GLN A 494 -9.54 -11.65 -0.23
N ARG A 495 -8.38 -10.99 -0.41
CA ARG A 495 -7.06 -11.64 -0.29
C ARG A 495 -6.79 -12.12 1.14
N VAL A 496 -7.16 -11.36 2.16
CA VAL A 496 -7.04 -11.77 3.58
C VAL A 496 -7.91 -12.99 3.87
N SER A 497 -9.18 -12.97 3.44
CA SER A 497 -10.10 -14.10 3.62
C SER A 497 -9.54 -15.41 3.03
N LYS A 498 -9.07 -15.38 1.76
CA LYS A 498 -8.43 -16.54 1.12
C LYS A 498 -7.16 -17.01 1.83
N ALA A 499 -6.35 -16.08 2.35
CA ALA A 499 -5.16 -16.43 3.13
C ALA A 499 -5.52 -17.14 4.46
N MET A 500 -6.66 -16.80 5.09
CA MET A 500 -7.15 -17.49 6.29
C MET A 500 -7.71 -18.88 5.96
N GLU A 501 -8.33 -19.09 4.79
CA GLU A 501 -8.69 -20.44 4.31
C GLU A 501 -7.44 -21.32 4.14
N GLU A 502 -6.41 -20.82 3.46
CA GLU A 502 -5.13 -21.51 3.24
C GLU A 502 -4.36 -21.78 4.54
N LEU A 503 -4.38 -20.82 5.48
CA LEU A 503 -3.78 -21.00 6.81
C LEU A 503 -4.55 -22.03 7.64
N THR A 504 -5.89 -22.05 7.57
CA THR A 504 -6.71 -23.04 8.28
C THR A 504 -6.47 -24.47 7.75
N ALA A 505 -6.28 -24.63 6.43
CA ALA A 505 -5.86 -25.90 5.84
C ALA A 505 -4.43 -26.30 6.30
N SER A 506 -3.52 -25.33 6.40
CA SER A 506 -2.13 -25.57 6.84
C SER A 506 -2.04 -25.97 8.31
N VAL A 507 -2.84 -25.34 9.18
CA VAL A 507 -3.03 -25.68 10.60
C VAL A 507 -3.43 -27.16 10.76
N GLU A 508 -4.39 -27.64 9.96
CA GLU A 508 -4.83 -29.05 9.99
C GLU A 508 -3.73 -30.02 9.54
N VAL A 509 -2.94 -29.67 8.52
CA VAL A 509 -1.78 -30.48 8.08
C VAL A 509 -0.72 -30.59 9.19
N ILE A 510 -0.42 -29.50 9.89
CA ILE A 510 0.53 -29.51 11.02
C ILE A 510 -0.03 -30.34 12.19
N ARG A 511 -1.34 -30.27 12.44
CA ARG A 511 -2.03 -31.07 13.47
C ARG A 511 -1.93 -32.58 13.21
N VAL A 512 -2.01 -33.02 11.95
CA VAL A 512 -1.79 -34.42 11.57
C VAL A 512 -0.32 -34.83 11.71
N ALA A 513 0.59 -34.03 11.16
CA ALA A 513 2.03 -34.33 11.18
C ALA A 513 2.60 -34.43 12.61
N THR A 514 2.18 -33.56 13.52
CA THR A 514 2.60 -33.59 14.94
C THR A 514 2.09 -34.82 15.68
N GLU A 515 0.86 -35.28 15.43
CA GLU A 515 0.31 -36.51 16.01
C GLU A 515 1.02 -37.76 15.47
N ASP A 516 1.41 -37.79 14.20
CA ASP A 516 2.21 -38.90 13.65
C ASP A 516 3.66 -38.88 14.16
N GLN A 517 4.28 -37.70 14.33
CA GLN A 517 5.59 -37.59 14.98
C GLN A 517 5.55 -38.04 16.45
N ARG A 518 4.43 -37.83 17.15
CA ARG A 518 4.21 -38.33 18.52
C ARG A 518 4.13 -39.85 18.57
N LYS A 519 3.44 -40.49 17.61
CA LYS A 519 3.39 -41.96 17.46
C LYS A 519 4.80 -42.52 17.21
N ALA A 520 5.52 -41.97 16.23
CA ALA A 520 6.89 -42.38 15.90
C ALA A 520 7.83 -42.26 17.12
N SER A 521 7.75 -41.15 17.87
CA SER A 521 8.54 -40.94 19.09
C SER A 521 8.23 -42.01 20.17
N SER A 522 6.96 -42.40 20.31
CA SER A 522 6.54 -43.50 21.20
C SER A 522 7.09 -44.87 20.76
N GLU A 523 7.23 -45.11 19.46
CA GLU A 523 7.81 -46.36 18.94
C GLU A 523 9.33 -46.42 19.12
N ILE A 524 10.05 -45.32 18.91
CA ILE A 524 11.49 -45.25 19.20
C ILE A 524 11.75 -45.44 20.70
N LEU A 525 10.92 -44.87 21.59
CA LEU A 525 11.02 -45.12 23.04
C LEU A 525 10.85 -46.62 23.39
N LYS A 526 9.91 -47.33 22.74
CA LYS A 526 9.76 -48.79 22.90
C LYS A 526 11.00 -49.55 22.38
N ALA A 527 11.59 -49.09 21.28
CA ALA A 527 12.80 -49.67 20.71
C ALA A 527 14.03 -49.47 21.62
N MET A 528 14.22 -48.29 22.22
CA MET A 528 15.27 -48.06 23.23
C MET A 528 15.07 -48.96 24.46
N GLY A 529 13.81 -49.13 24.90
CA GLY A 529 13.44 -50.09 25.95
C GLY A 529 13.60 -51.57 25.58
N LEU A 530 13.83 -51.91 24.31
CA LEU A 530 14.26 -53.26 23.87
C LEU A 530 15.78 -53.34 23.77
N LEU A 531 16.45 -52.33 23.19
CA LEU A 531 17.91 -52.25 23.09
C LEU A 531 18.60 -52.34 24.45
N ARG A 532 18.10 -51.62 25.46
CA ARG A 532 18.63 -51.72 26.83
C ARG A 532 18.59 -53.16 27.36
N ARG A 533 17.45 -53.85 27.23
CA ARG A 533 17.31 -55.26 27.65
C ARG A 533 18.20 -56.22 26.87
N ALA A 534 18.48 -55.92 25.59
CA ALA A 534 19.45 -56.69 24.81
C ALA A 534 20.89 -56.42 25.28
N SER A 535 21.21 -55.18 25.64
CA SER A 535 22.52 -54.77 26.19
C SER A 535 22.78 -55.41 27.57
N ASP A 536 21.76 -55.44 28.44
CA ASP A 536 21.77 -56.15 29.73
C ASP A 536 22.07 -57.66 29.53
N LEU A 537 21.41 -58.30 28.55
CA LEU A 537 21.65 -59.71 28.18
C LEU A 537 23.06 -59.94 27.59
N ILE A 538 23.56 -59.01 26.76
CA ILE A 538 24.92 -59.08 26.21
C ILE A 538 25.95 -59.01 27.33
N ALA A 539 25.77 -58.14 28.33
CA ALA A 539 26.69 -58.04 29.47
C ALA A 539 26.79 -59.37 30.24
N THR A 540 25.66 -60.00 30.57
CA THR A 540 25.65 -61.33 31.22
C THR A 540 26.27 -62.42 30.33
N SER A 541 26.05 -62.39 29.01
CA SER A 541 26.65 -63.35 28.09
C SER A 541 28.18 -63.19 27.99
N VAL A 542 28.66 -61.94 27.96
CA VAL A 542 30.09 -61.58 27.90
C VAL A 542 30.83 -62.08 29.14
N GLU A 543 30.26 -61.90 30.34
CA GLU A 543 30.84 -62.41 31.59
C GLU A 543 31.06 -63.94 31.55
N ASN A 544 30.09 -64.69 31.03
CA ASN A 544 30.22 -66.15 30.87
C ASN A 544 31.29 -66.55 29.85
N VAL A 545 31.41 -65.81 28.74
CA VAL A 545 32.45 -66.03 27.72
C VAL A 545 33.84 -65.69 28.26
N GLU A 546 33.99 -64.59 28.99
CA GLU A 546 35.27 -64.17 29.58
C GLU A 546 35.77 -65.19 30.62
N ASN A 547 34.91 -65.63 31.54
CA ASN A 547 35.23 -66.71 32.49
C ASN A 547 35.63 -68.02 31.79
N THR A 548 34.97 -68.37 30.67
CA THR A 548 35.32 -69.56 29.89
C THR A 548 36.67 -69.41 29.18
N ALA A 549 36.95 -68.24 28.61
CA ALA A 549 38.19 -67.95 27.91
C ALA A 549 39.41 -67.93 28.84
N ILE A 550 39.24 -67.47 30.09
CA ILE A 550 40.26 -67.54 31.15
C ILE A 550 40.60 -69.00 31.48
N SER A 551 39.59 -69.87 31.64
CA SER A 551 39.81 -71.31 31.90
C SER A 551 40.59 -72.01 30.77
N VAL A 552 40.30 -71.67 29.51
CA VAL A 552 41.05 -72.16 28.34
C VAL A 552 42.46 -71.54 28.25
N LEU A 553 42.64 -70.30 28.72
CA LEU A 553 43.96 -69.65 28.78
C LEU A 553 44.88 -70.38 29.76
N ASP A 554 44.40 -70.79 30.93
CA ASP A 554 45.18 -71.57 31.90
C ASP A 554 45.55 -72.97 31.37
N GLN A 555 44.64 -73.65 30.68
CA GLN A 555 44.94 -74.95 30.06
C GLN A 555 45.97 -74.83 28.92
N SER A 556 45.87 -73.79 28.08
CA SER A 556 46.88 -73.51 27.04
C SER A 556 48.17 -72.91 27.61
N LEU A 557 48.16 -72.36 28.83
CA LEU A 557 49.37 -71.98 29.57
C LEU A 557 50.22 -73.19 29.93
N ILE A 558 49.61 -74.30 30.34
CA ILE A 558 50.31 -75.58 30.53
C ILE A 558 50.90 -76.07 29.20
N LEU A 559 50.12 -76.04 28.12
CA LEU A 559 50.48 -76.70 26.86
C LEU A 559 51.64 -76.03 26.08
N ASP A 560 51.76 -74.68 26.04
CA ASP A 560 52.93 -74.04 25.36
C ASP A 560 54.23 -74.13 26.18
N GLY A 561 54.14 -74.57 27.44
CA GLY A 561 55.32 -75.04 28.18
C GLY A 561 56.07 -76.16 27.47
N GLU A 562 55.36 -77.00 26.69
CA GLU A 562 55.96 -78.06 25.87
C GLU A 562 56.33 -77.59 24.44
N LEU A 563 55.93 -76.38 24.04
CA LEU A 563 55.88 -75.93 22.65
C LEU A 563 56.47 -74.51 22.49
N LYS A 564 57.80 -74.37 22.67
CA LYS A 564 58.49 -73.06 22.75
C LYS A 564 59.81 -72.81 21.98
N GLY A 565 60.02 -73.42 20.80
CA GLY A 565 61.11 -73.14 19.85
C GLY A 565 60.83 -73.18 18.32
N PHE A 566 59.63 -72.85 17.80
CA PHE A 566 59.33 -72.74 16.34
C PHE A 566 58.29 -71.61 16.01
N GLU A 567 58.24 -71.09 14.76
CA GLU A 567 57.79 -69.71 14.34
C GLU A 567 57.20 -69.66 12.87
N LEU A 568 56.61 -68.63 12.20
CA LEU A 568 56.23 -67.17 12.36
C LEU A 568 55.06 -66.77 11.34
N PRO A 569 54.70 -65.50 10.88
CA PRO A 569 53.31 -65.09 10.52
C PRO A 569 53.04 -64.43 9.10
N GLU A 570 52.07 -63.48 8.98
CA GLU A 570 51.31 -63.05 7.76
C GLU A 570 51.50 -61.57 7.22
N LEU A 571 50.58 -61.02 6.37
CA LEU A 571 50.65 -59.70 5.64
C LEU A 571 49.30 -58.92 5.36
N LYS A 572 49.29 -57.72 4.69
CA LYS A 572 48.36 -56.52 4.90
C LYS A 572 47.59 -55.82 3.71
N LYS A 573 46.94 -54.62 3.91
CA LYS A 573 45.84 -53.93 3.08
C LYS A 573 45.97 -52.35 2.80
N ARG A 574 44.88 -51.57 2.45
CA ARG A 574 44.84 -50.18 1.78
C ARG A 574 44.16 -48.94 2.55
N MET A 575 43.73 -47.81 1.88
CA MET A 575 43.65 -46.33 2.30
C MET A 575 42.29 -45.53 2.06
N LYS A 576 41.96 -44.38 2.75
CA LYS A 576 40.68 -43.54 2.69
C LYS A 576 40.75 -41.97 2.95
N VAL A 577 39.70 -41.14 2.64
CA VAL A 577 39.55 -39.63 2.89
C VAL A 577 38.10 -39.09 3.12
N GLY A 578 37.89 -37.77 3.42
CA GLY A 578 36.54 -37.13 3.52
C GLY A 578 36.40 -35.59 3.33
N ILE A 579 35.15 -35.06 3.38
CA ILE A 579 34.70 -33.67 3.11
C ILE A 579 33.61 -33.21 4.11
N VAL A 580 33.61 -31.93 4.54
CA VAL A 580 32.57 -31.32 5.41
C VAL A 580 32.17 -29.92 4.92
N LEU A 581 30.86 -29.65 4.78
CA LEU A 581 30.33 -28.35 4.34
C LEU A 581 29.51 -27.63 5.43
N ASP A 582 29.41 -26.31 5.32
CA ASP A 582 28.47 -25.50 6.11
C ASP A 582 27.02 -25.77 5.67
N ASN A 583 26.59 -25.22 4.52
CA ASN A 583 25.20 -25.27 4.11
C ASN A 583 25.06 -25.47 2.58
N LEU A 584 23.84 -25.76 2.12
CA LEU A 584 23.50 -25.86 0.68
C LEU A 584 22.36 -24.90 0.28
N ARG A 585 22.17 -23.79 1.00
CA ARG A 585 21.20 -22.74 0.70
C ARG A 585 21.69 -21.86 -0.45
N GLU A 586 22.94 -21.43 -0.38
CA GLU A 586 23.64 -20.71 -1.47
C GLU A 586 23.87 -21.66 -2.66
N GLU A 587 23.71 -21.15 -3.90
CA GLU A 587 23.87 -21.98 -5.10
C GLU A 587 25.33 -22.46 -5.28
N ARG A 588 26.29 -21.61 -4.88
CA ARG A 588 27.73 -21.86 -4.89
C ARG A 588 28.10 -23.22 -4.27
N TRP A 589 27.70 -23.48 -3.02
CA TRP A 589 28.08 -24.70 -2.31
C TRP A 589 27.58 -25.97 -2.99
N ARG A 590 26.42 -25.93 -3.65
CA ARG A 590 25.90 -27.07 -4.44
C ARG A 590 26.81 -27.38 -5.64
N ARG A 591 27.25 -26.33 -6.36
CA ARG A 591 28.15 -26.45 -7.51
C ARG A 591 29.55 -26.95 -7.08
N GLU A 592 30.09 -26.44 -5.97
CA GLU A 592 31.42 -26.83 -5.47
C GLU A 592 31.46 -28.26 -4.88
N ARG A 593 30.43 -28.67 -4.13
CA ARG A 593 30.26 -30.02 -3.58
C ARG A 593 30.49 -31.11 -4.63
N GLU A 594 29.78 -31.02 -5.75
CA GLU A 594 29.91 -32.03 -6.81
C GLU A 594 31.30 -32.08 -7.44
N ILE A 595 31.97 -30.93 -7.56
CA ILE A 595 33.29 -30.84 -8.19
C ILE A 595 34.37 -31.43 -7.26
N LEU A 596 34.27 -31.19 -5.94
CA LEU A 596 35.17 -31.77 -4.94
C LEU A 596 35.12 -33.30 -4.95
N ILE A 597 33.92 -33.89 -4.83
CA ILE A 597 33.72 -35.35 -4.81
C ILE A 597 34.24 -35.98 -6.11
N LYS A 598 33.75 -35.50 -7.26
CA LYS A 598 34.13 -36.02 -8.59
C LYS A 598 35.62 -35.84 -8.91
N ARG A 599 36.35 -34.94 -8.22
CA ARG A 599 37.81 -34.81 -8.35
C ARG A 599 38.57 -35.75 -7.42
N LEU A 600 38.15 -35.93 -6.16
CA LEU A 600 38.81 -36.81 -5.19
C LEU A 600 38.70 -38.30 -5.56
N GLU A 601 37.52 -38.77 -5.98
CA GLU A 601 37.32 -40.17 -6.41
C GLU A 601 38.25 -40.53 -7.57
N ARG A 602 38.36 -39.64 -8.57
CA ARG A 602 39.27 -39.77 -9.73
C ARG A 602 40.75 -39.78 -9.37
N LEU A 603 41.12 -39.38 -8.15
CA LEU A 603 42.49 -39.38 -7.64
C LEU A 603 42.81 -40.62 -6.79
N GLY A 604 41.86 -41.56 -6.66
CA GLY A 604 42.06 -42.90 -6.10
C GLY A 604 41.74 -43.06 -4.62
N ALA A 605 40.90 -42.18 -4.06
CA ALA A 605 40.50 -42.21 -2.65
C ALA A 605 39.03 -42.65 -2.46
N GLU A 606 38.75 -43.38 -1.38
CA GLU A 606 37.41 -43.58 -0.85
C GLU A 606 36.98 -42.29 -0.11
N VAL A 607 35.84 -41.69 -0.50
CA VAL A 607 35.40 -40.36 -0.02
C VAL A 607 34.14 -40.47 0.83
N LEU A 608 34.13 -39.78 1.97
CA LEU A 608 32.97 -39.60 2.86
C LEU A 608 32.60 -38.10 2.93
N GLU A 609 31.31 -37.75 3.06
CA GLU A 609 30.84 -36.36 2.94
C GLU A 609 29.77 -36.02 4.00
N THR A 610 29.81 -34.82 4.59
CA THR A 610 28.77 -34.32 5.50
C THR A 610 28.43 -32.83 5.29
N VAL A 611 27.24 -32.41 5.76
CA VAL A 611 26.75 -31.01 5.70
C VAL A 611 26.17 -30.61 7.05
N ALA A 612 26.57 -29.43 7.57
CA ALA A 612 26.22 -28.97 8.91
C ALA A 612 24.92 -28.15 9.01
N ASN A 613 24.40 -27.64 7.87
CA ASN A 613 23.23 -26.76 7.76
C ASN A 613 23.27 -25.48 8.63
N GLY A 614 24.46 -24.97 8.94
CA GLY A 614 24.66 -23.83 9.83
C GLY A 614 24.77 -24.16 11.32
N ASP A 615 24.81 -25.44 11.71
CA ASP A 615 25.02 -25.87 13.10
C ASP A 615 26.49 -26.25 13.35
N GLY A 616 27.17 -25.47 14.21
CA GLY A 616 28.58 -25.68 14.56
C GLY A 616 28.84 -26.86 15.50
N GLU A 617 27.85 -27.29 16.30
CA GLU A 617 27.95 -28.50 17.14
C GLU A 617 27.78 -29.74 16.27
N LEU A 618 26.85 -29.70 15.31
CA LEU A 618 26.69 -30.77 14.31
C LEU A 618 27.94 -30.90 13.44
N GLN A 619 28.53 -29.78 13.00
CA GLN A 619 29.78 -29.80 12.24
C GLN A 619 30.93 -30.45 13.02
N LEU A 620 31.05 -30.16 14.32
CA LEU A 620 32.06 -30.77 15.18
C LEU A 620 31.88 -32.29 15.27
N LYS A 621 30.65 -32.77 15.55
CA LYS A 621 30.35 -34.21 15.63
C LYS A 621 30.64 -34.95 14.31
N GLN A 622 30.26 -34.36 13.17
CA GLN A 622 30.50 -34.91 11.84
C GLN A 622 31.99 -35.09 11.54
N VAL A 623 32.84 -34.11 11.88
CA VAL A 623 34.30 -34.22 11.73
C VAL A 623 34.85 -35.40 12.55
N GLU A 624 34.36 -35.60 13.77
CA GLU A 624 34.83 -36.68 14.65
C GLU A 624 34.47 -38.07 14.13
N GLU A 625 33.25 -38.24 13.61
CA GLU A 625 32.81 -39.47 12.96
C GLU A 625 33.67 -39.80 11.73
N LEU A 626 34.00 -38.81 10.90
CA LEU A 626 34.88 -39.00 9.75
C LEU A 626 36.28 -39.47 10.19
N ILE A 627 36.88 -38.84 11.21
CA ILE A 627 38.19 -39.22 11.74
C ILE A 627 38.16 -40.65 12.30
N GLN A 628 37.11 -41.05 13.03
CA GLN A 628 36.95 -42.42 13.54
C GLN A 628 36.80 -43.46 12.42
N ASN A 629 36.16 -43.11 11.30
CA ASN A 629 36.06 -43.95 10.10
C ASN A 629 37.39 -44.10 9.32
N GLY A 630 38.49 -43.55 9.83
CA GLY A 630 39.83 -43.72 9.28
C GLY A 630 40.11 -42.89 8.03
N VAL A 631 39.40 -41.77 7.84
CA VAL A 631 39.79 -40.81 6.80
C VAL A 631 41.17 -40.25 7.11
N GLN A 632 42.04 -40.20 6.10
CA GLN A 632 43.42 -39.74 6.28
C GLN A 632 43.56 -38.23 5.99
N GLY A 633 42.52 -37.61 5.40
CA GLY A 633 42.44 -36.17 5.17
C GLY A 633 41.01 -35.65 5.05
N LEU A 634 40.84 -34.34 5.29
CA LEU A 634 39.59 -33.59 5.37
C LEU A 634 39.69 -32.24 4.63
N ILE A 635 38.62 -31.86 3.93
CA ILE A 635 38.36 -30.51 3.41
C ILE A 635 37.12 -29.97 4.12
N VAL A 636 37.19 -28.78 4.74
CA VAL A 636 36.11 -28.28 5.62
C VAL A 636 35.78 -26.80 5.37
N VAL A 637 34.49 -26.50 5.15
CA VAL A 637 33.93 -25.13 5.16
C VAL A 637 33.35 -24.83 6.54
N ALA A 638 33.97 -23.91 7.30
CA ALA A 638 33.58 -23.66 8.69
C ALA A 638 32.23 -22.93 8.83
N VAL A 639 31.35 -23.46 9.69
CA VAL A 639 30.14 -22.77 10.17
C VAL A 639 30.53 -21.57 11.04
N ASN A 640 31.40 -21.82 12.04
CA ASN A 640 31.90 -20.80 12.96
C ASN A 640 33.43 -20.92 13.05
N ALA A 641 34.13 -19.93 12.49
CA ALA A 641 35.58 -19.93 12.34
C ALA A 641 36.35 -20.00 13.68
N GLU A 642 35.82 -19.40 14.75
CA GLU A 642 36.50 -19.31 16.06
C GLU A 642 36.45 -20.64 16.83
N ARG A 643 35.47 -21.50 16.56
CA ARG A 643 35.24 -22.76 17.31
C ARG A 643 35.96 -23.97 16.72
N MET A 644 36.72 -23.80 15.64
CA MET A 644 37.37 -24.89 14.89
C MET A 644 38.70 -25.40 15.49
N ALA A 645 39.17 -24.83 16.61
CA ALA A 645 40.37 -25.31 17.29
C ALA A 645 40.29 -26.80 17.69
N VAL A 646 39.12 -27.26 18.16
CA VAL A 646 38.89 -28.66 18.56
C VAL A 646 38.94 -29.61 17.36
N VAL A 647 38.39 -29.19 16.21
CA VAL A 647 38.46 -29.92 14.93
C VAL A 647 39.92 -30.15 14.51
N ALA A 648 40.74 -29.09 14.52
CA ALA A 648 42.14 -29.18 14.13
C ALA A 648 42.98 -30.03 15.09
N GLU A 649 42.72 -29.95 16.40
CA GLU A 649 43.41 -30.77 17.40
C GLU A 649 43.10 -32.27 17.22
N LYS A 650 41.82 -32.62 16.99
CA LYS A 650 41.40 -34.01 16.75
C LYS A 650 41.93 -34.55 15.42
N ALA A 651 41.98 -33.73 14.36
CA ALA A 651 42.60 -34.10 13.10
C ALA A 651 44.11 -34.39 13.29
N ARG A 652 44.86 -33.46 13.93
CA ARG A 652 46.30 -33.62 14.18
C ARG A 652 46.65 -34.85 15.01
N LYS A 653 45.88 -35.11 16.08
CA LYS A 653 46.05 -36.29 16.95
C LYS A 653 45.93 -37.62 16.19
N ASN A 654 45.15 -37.65 15.11
CA ASN A 654 44.93 -38.84 14.28
C ASN A 654 45.75 -38.81 12.97
N SER A 655 46.71 -37.88 12.83
CA SER A 655 47.51 -37.65 11.61
C SER A 655 46.68 -37.33 10.35
N VAL A 656 45.48 -36.78 10.53
CA VAL A 656 44.55 -36.44 9.45
C VAL A 656 44.90 -35.06 8.88
N LYS A 657 45.13 -34.99 7.57
CA LYS A 657 45.42 -33.73 6.87
C LYS A 657 44.19 -32.82 6.82
N LEU A 658 44.31 -31.56 7.21
CA LEU A 658 43.17 -30.63 7.32
C LEU A 658 43.33 -29.38 6.43
N ILE A 659 42.43 -29.24 5.45
CA ILE A 659 42.30 -28.06 4.61
C ILE A 659 41.07 -27.24 5.03
N ALA A 660 41.26 -25.96 5.32
CA ALA A 660 40.16 -25.00 5.43
C ALA A 660 39.78 -24.48 4.03
N TYR A 661 38.52 -24.65 3.64
CA TYR A 661 37.98 -24.25 2.34
C TYR A 661 37.14 -22.97 2.48
N ASP A 662 37.53 -21.95 1.72
CA ASP A 662 36.96 -20.60 1.62
C ASP A 662 36.97 -19.77 2.91
N ARG A 663 36.44 -20.31 4.00
CA ARG A 663 36.38 -19.67 5.31
C ARG A 663 37.55 -20.10 6.18
N LEU A 664 38.40 -19.13 6.54
CA LEU A 664 39.58 -19.36 7.37
C LEU A 664 39.18 -19.82 8.78
N MET A 665 39.59 -21.02 9.19
CA MET A 665 39.48 -21.47 10.58
C MET A 665 40.49 -20.72 11.44
N ARG A 666 40.05 -20.20 12.60
CA ARG A 666 40.86 -19.36 13.48
C ARG A 666 41.36 -20.11 14.71
N ASN A 667 42.44 -19.57 15.29
CA ASN A 667 43.07 -20.03 16.53
C ASN A 667 43.47 -21.52 16.54
N CYS A 668 43.72 -22.09 15.36
CA CYS A 668 43.98 -23.51 15.14
C CYS A 668 45.22 -23.68 14.23
N ASP A 669 45.69 -24.92 14.00
CA ASP A 669 46.79 -25.18 13.05
C ASP A 669 46.29 -26.07 11.91
N LEU A 670 46.44 -25.60 10.67
CA LEU A 670 45.93 -26.24 9.45
C LEU A 670 47.10 -26.72 8.59
N ASP A 671 46.87 -27.70 7.70
CA ASP A 671 47.84 -28.05 6.67
C ASP A 671 47.76 -27.10 5.46
N LEU A 672 46.57 -26.54 5.18
CA LEU A 672 46.35 -25.59 4.08
C LEU A 672 45.09 -24.73 4.30
N PHE A 673 45.09 -23.53 3.73
CA PHE A 673 43.90 -22.70 3.47
C PHE A 673 43.74 -22.46 1.96
N ILE A 674 42.50 -22.45 1.44
CA ILE A 674 42.22 -22.11 0.04
C ILE A 674 40.96 -21.27 -0.12
N ALA A 675 41.13 -20.04 -0.63
CA ALA A 675 40.07 -19.04 -0.78
C ALA A 675 40.39 -18.03 -1.89
N TYR A 676 39.45 -17.16 -2.23
CA TYR A 676 39.72 -15.93 -2.99
C TYR A 676 40.17 -14.81 -2.04
N ASP A 677 41.04 -13.90 -2.48
CA ASP A 677 41.55 -12.86 -1.58
C ASP A 677 40.51 -11.74 -1.30
N GLY A 678 39.77 -11.88 -0.21
CA GLY A 678 38.78 -10.89 0.25
C GLY A 678 39.31 -9.46 0.38
N PHE A 679 40.59 -9.25 0.70
CA PHE A 679 41.16 -7.89 0.73
C PHE A 679 41.23 -7.30 -0.68
N GLN A 680 41.82 -8.03 -1.64
CA GLN A 680 41.89 -7.58 -3.02
C GLN A 680 40.50 -7.48 -3.70
N MET A 681 39.51 -8.29 -3.29
CA MET A 681 38.11 -8.14 -3.73
C MET A 681 37.51 -6.82 -3.25
N GLY A 682 37.57 -6.52 -1.95
CA GLY A 682 37.06 -5.26 -1.41
C GLY A 682 37.74 -4.03 -2.02
N LYS A 683 39.06 -4.11 -2.22
CA LYS A 683 39.85 -3.09 -2.91
C LYS A 683 39.39 -2.89 -4.36
N TRP A 684 39.22 -3.94 -5.15
CA TRP A 684 38.78 -3.82 -6.55
C TRP A 684 37.37 -3.26 -6.70
N GLY A 685 36.44 -3.57 -5.80
CA GLY A 685 35.12 -2.92 -5.80
C GLY A 685 35.24 -1.39 -5.64
N ALA A 686 36.03 -0.93 -4.68
CA ALA A 686 36.27 0.49 -4.46
C ALA A 686 37.04 1.15 -5.64
N GLU A 687 38.09 0.52 -6.17
CA GLU A 687 38.86 1.01 -7.32
C GLU A 687 38.02 1.09 -8.60
N TYR A 688 37.15 0.09 -8.85
CA TYR A 688 36.22 0.09 -9.97
C TYR A 688 35.25 1.28 -9.91
N ALA A 689 34.67 1.53 -8.73
CA ALA A 689 33.76 2.64 -8.54
C ALA A 689 34.50 3.97 -8.70
N LEU A 690 35.66 4.13 -8.07
CA LEU A 690 36.50 5.33 -8.19
C LEU A 690 36.93 5.62 -9.63
N LYS A 691 37.21 4.60 -10.44
CA LYS A 691 37.53 4.76 -11.88
C LYS A 691 36.38 5.41 -12.67
N ARG A 692 35.13 5.16 -12.29
CA ARG A 692 33.92 5.70 -12.95
C ARG A 692 33.34 6.94 -12.24
N LYS A 693 33.64 7.14 -10.95
CA LYS A 693 33.31 8.32 -10.13
C LYS A 693 34.53 8.72 -9.27
N PRO A 694 35.50 9.50 -9.82
CA PRO A 694 36.71 9.87 -9.07
C PRO A 694 36.47 10.75 -7.83
N GLU A 695 35.31 11.40 -7.78
CA GLU A 695 34.85 12.37 -6.78
C GLU A 695 33.33 12.19 -6.61
N GLY A 696 32.79 12.44 -5.41
CA GLY A 696 31.34 12.32 -5.14
C GLY A 696 30.99 11.74 -3.77
N SER A 697 29.70 11.44 -3.56
CA SER A 697 29.17 10.85 -2.32
C SER A 697 29.22 9.32 -2.31
N TYR A 698 29.85 8.72 -1.30
CA TYR A 698 30.08 7.27 -1.20
C TYR A 698 29.46 6.67 0.06
N PHE A 699 28.91 5.47 -0.05
CA PHE A 699 28.42 4.66 1.07
C PHE A 699 28.95 3.22 0.98
N LEU A 700 29.38 2.64 2.10
CA LEU A 700 29.78 1.22 2.17
C LEU A 700 28.61 0.37 2.69
N LEU A 701 28.17 -0.60 1.90
CA LEU A 701 27.15 -1.57 2.28
C LEU A 701 27.82 -2.93 2.49
N LEU A 702 28.26 -3.15 3.72
CA LEU A 702 29.13 -4.27 4.09
C LEU A 702 28.32 -5.57 4.25
N GLY A 703 29.03 -6.70 4.25
CA GLY A 703 28.47 -8.03 4.54
C GLY A 703 28.11 -8.23 6.02
N SER A 704 28.15 -9.49 6.48
CA SER A 704 27.89 -9.81 7.90
C SER A 704 29.10 -9.47 8.77
N GLU A 705 28.89 -8.83 9.92
CA GLU A 705 29.97 -8.39 10.83
C GLU A 705 30.75 -9.53 11.51
N VAL A 706 30.16 -10.74 11.54
CA VAL A 706 30.80 -11.97 12.06
C VAL A 706 31.57 -12.75 10.98
N ASP A 707 31.61 -12.24 9.74
CA ASP A 707 32.27 -12.90 8.61
C ASP A 707 33.66 -12.29 8.34
N ASN A 708 34.71 -13.10 8.50
CA ASN A 708 36.08 -12.71 8.23
C ASN A 708 36.31 -12.23 6.78
N THR A 709 35.56 -12.76 5.80
CA THR A 709 35.63 -12.28 4.41
C THR A 709 35.05 -10.87 4.30
N ALA A 710 33.92 -10.57 4.94
CA ALA A 710 33.36 -9.22 4.98
C ALA A 710 34.33 -8.23 5.68
N ILE A 711 34.97 -8.65 6.78
CA ILE A 711 35.98 -7.86 7.49
C ILE A 711 37.19 -7.54 6.60
N ARG A 712 37.72 -8.52 5.86
CA ARG A 712 38.84 -8.29 4.93
C ARG A 712 38.42 -7.46 3.71
N MET A 713 37.20 -7.62 3.20
CA MET A 713 36.66 -6.74 2.15
C MET A 713 36.54 -5.29 2.64
N ARG A 714 36.05 -5.06 3.86
CA ARG A 714 36.01 -3.72 4.48
C ARG A 714 37.41 -3.10 4.55
N GLN A 715 38.41 -3.85 4.99
CA GLN A 715 39.82 -3.40 5.00
C GLN A 715 40.30 -3.01 3.59
N GLY A 716 39.98 -3.81 2.57
CA GLY A 716 40.28 -3.52 1.16
C GLY A 716 39.64 -2.23 0.68
N GLN A 717 38.33 -2.06 0.92
CA GLN A 717 37.55 -0.87 0.56
C GLN A 717 38.12 0.40 1.23
N HIS A 718 38.38 0.36 2.54
CA HIS A 718 38.97 1.48 3.26
C HIS A 718 40.39 1.81 2.77
N SER A 719 41.21 0.82 2.39
CA SER A 719 42.56 1.08 1.87
C SER A 719 42.59 1.98 0.62
N VAL A 720 41.49 2.00 -0.14
CA VAL A 720 41.29 2.84 -1.33
C VAL A 720 40.63 4.17 -0.98
N LEU A 721 39.59 4.15 -0.13
CA LEU A 721 38.75 5.32 0.13
C LEU A 721 39.28 6.25 1.22
N ASP A 722 39.92 5.73 2.27
CA ASP A 722 40.40 6.55 3.41
C ASP A 722 41.27 7.75 2.99
N PRO A 723 42.27 7.61 2.09
CA PRO A 723 43.08 8.74 1.64
C PRO A 723 42.26 9.83 0.95
N LEU A 724 41.18 9.44 0.27
CA LEU A 724 40.33 10.31 -0.53
C LEU A 724 39.21 10.97 0.28
N ILE A 725 38.75 10.29 1.33
CA ILE A 725 37.89 10.87 2.37
C ILE A 725 38.69 11.91 3.17
N LYS A 726 39.94 11.58 3.55
CA LYS A 726 40.85 12.50 4.27
C LYS A 726 41.24 13.74 3.45
N SER A 727 41.27 13.65 2.12
CA SER A 727 41.50 14.80 1.23
C SER A 727 40.23 15.58 0.87
N GLY A 728 39.05 15.14 1.34
CA GLY A 728 37.76 15.75 1.01
C GLY A 728 37.23 15.45 -0.40
N ARG A 729 37.96 14.65 -1.19
CA ARG A 729 37.58 14.28 -2.57
C ARG A 729 36.37 13.33 -2.63
N ILE A 730 36.20 12.51 -1.59
CA ILE A 730 35.08 11.59 -1.44
C ILE A 730 34.27 11.99 -0.20
N GLN A 731 33.01 12.35 -0.40
CA GLN A 731 32.07 12.63 0.68
C GLN A 731 31.55 11.30 1.24
N PHE A 732 32.06 10.90 2.41
CA PHE A 732 31.62 9.67 3.07
C PHE A 732 30.24 9.87 3.72
N LEU A 733 29.22 9.19 3.20
CA LEU A 733 27.86 9.19 3.75
C LEU A 733 27.69 8.24 4.94
N GLY A 734 28.62 7.30 5.10
CA GLY A 734 28.66 6.30 6.15
C GLY A 734 28.97 4.89 5.65
N GLU A 735 28.95 3.95 6.58
CA GLU A 735 29.00 2.51 6.34
C GLU A 735 27.89 1.81 7.15
N SER A 736 27.53 0.59 6.76
CA SER A 736 26.66 -0.27 7.57
C SER A 736 26.91 -1.74 7.27
N TRP A 737 26.98 -2.57 8.31
CA TRP A 737 26.97 -4.03 8.19
C TRP A 737 25.58 -4.53 7.81
N THR A 738 25.52 -5.60 7.03
CA THR A 738 24.29 -6.30 6.67
C THR A 738 24.31 -7.70 7.29
N PRO A 739 23.76 -7.87 8.52
CA PRO A 739 23.83 -9.16 9.21
C PRO A 739 23.15 -10.26 8.40
N ASP A 740 23.77 -11.45 8.39
CA ASP A 740 23.38 -12.60 7.56
C ASP A 740 23.43 -12.35 6.05
N TRP A 741 24.19 -11.34 5.60
CA TRP A 741 24.28 -10.90 4.18
C TRP A 741 22.91 -10.59 3.52
N SER A 742 21.89 -10.31 4.34
CA SER A 742 20.48 -10.32 3.92
C SER A 742 20.12 -9.21 2.90
N PRO A 743 19.63 -9.56 1.69
CA PRO A 743 19.18 -8.59 0.69
C PRO A 743 18.07 -7.64 1.18
N GLU A 744 17.18 -8.10 2.05
CA GLU A 744 16.11 -7.27 2.60
C GLU A 744 16.66 -6.28 3.64
N LYS A 745 17.60 -6.68 4.51
CA LYS A 745 18.28 -5.72 5.41
C LYS A 745 19.06 -4.68 4.62
N ALA A 746 19.77 -5.09 3.57
CA ALA A 746 20.46 -4.20 2.63
C ALA A 746 19.50 -3.18 1.97
N TYR A 747 18.32 -3.63 1.52
CA TYR A 747 17.27 -2.74 1.02
C TYR A 747 16.82 -1.72 2.08
N GLN A 748 16.55 -2.16 3.32
CA GLN A 748 16.12 -1.24 4.40
C GLN A 748 17.21 -0.21 4.74
N ILE A 749 18.49 -0.60 4.78
CA ILE A 749 19.64 0.29 5.02
C ILE A 749 19.69 1.40 3.96
N ILE A 750 19.67 1.03 2.67
CA ILE A 750 19.78 2.01 1.57
C ILE A 750 18.50 2.85 1.43
N ARG A 751 17.31 2.28 1.64
CA ARG A 751 16.05 3.03 1.65
C ARG A 751 16.04 4.10 2.75
N ASN A 752 16.53 3.76 3.94
CA ASN A 752 16.63 4.70 5.06
C ASN A 752 17.71 5.77 4.82
N LEU A 753 18.81 5.44 4.14
CA LEU A 753 19.82 6.43 3.69
C LEU A 753 19.20 7.44 2.72
N LEU A 754 18.48 6.96 1.70
CA LEU A 754 17.82 7.79 0.68
C LEU A 754 16.69 8.65 1.28
N ALA A 755 15.93 8.11 2.23
CA ALA A 755 14.89 8.85 2.96
C ALA A 755 15.44 9.99 3.82
N GLN A 756 16.70 9.92 4.28
CA GLN A 756 17.40 11.05 4.92
C GLN A 756 17.86 12.13 3.92
N GLY A 757 17.49 12.02 2.63
CA GLY A 757 17.91 12.93 1.58
C GLY A 757 19.36 12.73 1.09
N LYS A 758 20.10 11.80 1.68
CA LYS A 758 21.48 11.46 1.29
C LYS A 758 21.47 10.64 0.00
N LYS A 759 22.04 11.19 -1.08
CA LYS A 759 22.09 10.56 -2.40
C LYS A 759 23.54 10.16 -2.72
N PRO A 760 23.91 8.87 -2.61
CA PRO A 760 25.24 8.42 -3.03
C PRO A 760 25.41 8.53 -4.56
N ASP A 761 26.62 8.89 -4.99
CA ASP A 761 27.13 8.61 -6.35
C ASP A 761 27.57 7.15 -6.49
N ALA A 762 28.02 6.53 -5.38
CA ALA A 762 28.40 5.12 -5.33
C ALA A 762 27.96 4.44 -4.02
N ILE A 763 27.45 3.21 -4.15
CA ILE A 763 27.23 2.26 -3.06
C ILE A 763 28.17 1.08 -3.31
N ILE A 764 29.18 0.93 -2.45
CA ILE A 764 30.08 -0.22 -2.52
C ILE A 764 29.46 -1.34 -1.71
N ALA A 765 28.62 -2.15 -2.35
CA ALA A 765 28.03 -3.34 -1.75
C ALA A 765 29.03 -4.51 -1.80
N SER A 766 29.12 -5.26 -0.71
CA SER A 766 30.09 -6.37 -0.56
C SER A 766 29.70 -7.65 -1.32
N ASN A 767 28.44 -7.87 -1.71
CA ASN A 767 28.09 -8.95 -2.63
C ASN A 767 26.82 -8.68 -3.46
N ASP A 768 26.49 -9.59 -4.38
CA ASP A 768 25.38 -9.44 -5.31
C ASP A 768 24.00 -9.47 -4.64
N GLY A 769 23.80 -10.26 -3.58
CA GLY A 769 22.56 -10.24 -2.80
C GLY A 769 22.32 -8.88 -2.13
N THR A 770 23.34 -8.34 -1.46
CA THR A 770 23.28 -7.00 -0.84
C THR A 770 23.17 -5.88 -1.88
N ALA A 771 23.85 -6.00 -3.03
CA ALA A 771 23.69 -5.11 -4.17
C ALA A 771 22.26 -5.13 -4.75
N GLY A 772 21.62 -6.30 -4.82
CA GLY A 772 20.22 -6.45 -5.22
C GLY A 772 19.26 -5.68 -4.31
N GLY A 773 19.49 -5.72 -3.00
CA GLY A 773 18.78 -4.91 -2.01
C GLY A 773 18.99 -3.40 -2.22
N ALA A 774 20.23 -2.98 -2.44
CA ALA A 774 20.55 -1.58 -2.73
C ALA A 774 19.87 -1.09 -4.02
N VAL A 775 19.92 -1.88 -5.10
CA VAL A 775 19.30 -1.56 -6.40
C VAL A 775 17.76 -1.50 -6.28
N LYS A 776 17.13 -2.38 -5.49
CA LYS A 776 15.68 -2.31 -5.17
C LYS A 776 15.32 -0.96 -4.56
N ALA A 777 16.07 -0.48 -3.56
CA ALA A 777 15.86 0.84 -2.96
C ALA A 777 16.15 2.00 -3.93
N LEU A 778 17.21 1.91 -4.72
CA LEU A 778 17.54 2.93 -5.73
C LEU A 778 16.46 3.06 -6.82
N LYS A 779 15.72 1.99 -7.15
CA LYS A 779 14.60 2.06 -8.11
C LYS A 779 13.44 2.91 -7.57
N GLU A 780 13.06 2.74 -6.31
CA GLU A 780 11.98 3.50 -5.66
C GLU A 780 12.23 5.02 -5.68
N PHE A 781 13.51 5.43 -5.59
CA PHE A 781 13.92 6.85 -5.62
C PHE A 781 14.33 7.34 -7.02
N GLY A 782 14.16 6.53 -8.08
CA GLY A 782 14.51 6.90 -9.46
C GLY A 782 16.01 7.08 -9.72
N LEU A 783 16.86 6.40 -8.94
CA LEU A 783 18.33 6.50 -8.93
C LEU A 783 19.05 5.25 -9.45
N ALA A 784 18.34 4.14 -9.71
CA ALA A 784 18.92 2.94 -10.32
C ALA A 784 19.56 3.28 -11.69
N GLY A 785 20.73 2.73 -11.96
CA GLY A 785 21.55 3.04 -13.15
C GLY A 785 22.18 4.44 -13.20
N LYS A 786 21.95 5.29 -12.17
CA LYS A 786 22.63 6.60 -12.01
C LYS A 786 23.70 6.55 -10.92
N VAL A 787 23.51 5.67 -9.94
CA VAL A 787 24.44 5.40 -8.83
C VAL A 787 25.28 4.18 -9.18
N ILE A 788 26.59 4.25 -8.94
CA ILE A 788 27.48 3.10 -9.11
C ILE A 788 27.19 2.07 -8.01
N VAL A 789 26.92 0.82 -8.38
CA VAL A 789 26.70 -0.28 -7.41
C VAL A 789 27.63 -1.44 -7.74
N THR A 790 28.47 -1.82 -6.79
CA THR A 790 29.36 -3.00 -6.89
C THR A 790 28.67 -4.27 -6.42
N GLY A 791 29.31 -5.42 -6.62
CA GLY A 791 28.84 -6.71 -6.12
C GLY A 791 29.94 -7.78 -6.17
N MET A 792 29.58 -9.02 -5.86
CA MET A 792 30.44 -10.21 -5.79
C MET A 792 29.54 -11.46 -5.91
N ASP A 793 30.11 -12.59 -6.33
CA ASP A 793 29.50 -13.92 -6.53
C ASP A 793 29.00 -14.20 -7.97
N ALA A 794 28.80 -13.15 -8.77
CA ALA A 794 28.23 -13.21 -10.12
C ALA A 794 26.89 -13.96 -10.19
N GLU A 795 25.98 -13.65 -9.26
CA GLU A 795 24.62 -14.22 -9.25
C GLU A 795 23.91 -14.00 -10.59
N LEU A 796 23.06 -14.93 -11.02
CA LEU A 796 22.37 -14.83 -12.30
C LEU A 796 21.58 -13.51 -12.42
N ASP A 797 20.87 -13.12 -11.37
CA ASP A 797 20.09 -11.88 -11.35
C ASP A 797 20.96 -10.62 -11.19
N ALA A 798 22.18 -10.73 -10.67
CA ALA A 798 23.15 -9.63 -10.68
C ALA A 798 23.75 -9.42 -12.07
N CYS A 799 24.13 -10.50 -12.75
CA CYS A 799 24.56 -10.46 -14.14
C CYS A 799 23.47 -9.86 -15.04
N LYS A 800 22.18 -10.19 -14.81
CA LYS A 800 21.04 -9.50 -15.47
C LYS A 800 20.92 -8.02 -15.09
N ARG A 801 21.15 -7.62 -13.82
CA ARG A 801 21.19 -6.20 -13.41
C ARG A 801 22.33 -5.44 -14.09
N ILE A 802 23.49 -6.07 -14.29
CA ILE A 802 24.66 -5.51 -14.98
C ILE A 802 24.37 -5.34 -16.47
N VAL A 803 23.79 -6.33 -17.14
CA VAL A 803 23.34 -6.23 -18.55
C VAL A 803 22.28 -5.12 -18.74
N LYS A 804 21.45 -4.86 -17.73
CA LYS A 804 20.48 -3.75 -17.72
C LYS A 804 21.05 -2.40 -17.28
N GLY A 805 22.32 -2.33 -16.87
CA GLY A 805 22.96 -1.14 -16.31
C GLY A 805 22.44 -0.71 -14.93
N GLU A 806 21.66 -1.55 -14.24
CA GLU A 806 21.07 -1.25 -12.92
C GLU A 806 22.07 -1.48 -11.77
N GLN A 807 23.00 -2.42 -11.96
CA GLN A 807 24.16 -2.68 -11.12
C GLN A 807 25.41 -2.49 -12.00
N SER A 808 26.52 -2.01 -11.45
CA SER A 808 27.66 -1.57 -12.27
C SER A 808 28.72 -2.66 -12.49
N MET A 809 28.90 -3.58 -11.55
CA MET A 809 29.79 -4.74 -11.68
C MET A 809 29.46 -5.81 -10.64
N THR A 810 30.09 -6.96 -10.81
CA THR A 810 30.23 -8.03 -9.81
C THR A 810 31.68 -8.55 -9.83
N ILE A 811 32.12 -9.14 -8.73
CA ILE A 811 33.38 -9.89 -8.66
C ILE A 811 33.06 -11.37 -8.79
N TYR A 812 33.45 -11.95 -9.91
CA TYR A 812 33.31 -13.37 -10.20
C TYR A 812 34.45 -14.19 -9.57
N MET A 813 34.06 -15.30 -8.96
CA MET A 813 34.94 -16.29 -8.35
C MET A 813 34.75 -17.64 -9.08
N PRO A 814 35.69 -18.08 -9.94
CA PRO A 814 35.63 -19.38 -10.61
C PRO A 814 35.56 -20.58 -9.64
N VAL A 815 34.36 -20.96 -9.22
CA VAL A 815 34.10 -22.07 -8.26
C VAL A 815 34.73 -23.40 -8.68
N ARG A 816 34.81 -23.65 -10.00
CA ARG A 816 35.46 -24.82 -10.59
C ARG A 816 36.96 -24.88 -10.26
N LEU A 817 37.64 -23.73 -10.27
CA LEU A 817 39.08 -23.63 -10.01
C LEU A 817 39.37 -23.95 -8.53
N GLN A 818 38.61 -23.35 -7.61
CA GLN A 818 38.79 -23.53 -6.17
C GLN A 818 38.54 -24.98 -5.74
N ALA A 819 37.40 -25.56 -6.15
CA ALA A 819 37.05 -26.94 -5.83
C ALA A 819 38.05 -27.95 -6.39
N THR A 820 38.49 -27.75 -7.64
CA THR A 820 39.48 -28.65 -8.28
C THR A 820 40.84 -28.60 -7.55
N ARG A 821 41.31 -27.39 -7.22
CA ARG A 821 42.63 -27.18 -6.58
C ARG A 821 42.67 -27.65 -5.13
N ALA A 822 41.56 -27.54 -4.39
CA ALA A 822 41.47 -28.08 -3.03
C ALA A 822 41.53 -29.62 -2.99
N ALA A 823 40.81 -30.29 -3.90
CA ALA A 823 40.83 -31.75 -4.01
C ALA A 823 42.21 -32.29 -4.41
N GLU A 824 42.89 -31.62 -5.34
CA GLU A 824 44.26 -31.95 -5.73
C GLU A 824 45.25 -31.75 -4.57
N ALA A 825 45.15 -30.61 -3.88
CA ALA A 825 46.01 -30.30 -2.74
C ALA A 825 45.88 -31.33 -1.61
N LEU A 826 44.66 -31.80 -1.27
CA LEU A 826 44.48 -32.83 -0.25
C LEU A 826 45.24 -34.12 -0.62
N VAL A 827 45.11 -34.58 -1.86
CA VAL A 827 45.75 -35.82 -2.31
C VAL A 827 47.28 -35.70 -2.38
N LEU A 828 47.81 -34.51 -2.66
CA LEU A 828 49.25 -34.23 -2.58
C LEU A 828 49.74 -34.28 -1.13
N LEU A 829 49.06 -33.59 -0.19
CA LEU A 829 49.38 -33.61 1.24
C LEU A 829 49.36 -35.03 1.84
N LEU A 830 48.43 -35.87 1.38
CA LEU A 830 48.31 -37.29 1.79
C LEU A 830 49.42 -38.19 1.23
N LYS A 831 50.04 -37.78 0.11
CA LYS A 831 51.19 -38.46 -0.50
C LYS A 831 52.53 -37.89 0.00
N GLY A 832 52.50 -36.91 0.90
CA GLY A 832 53.71 -36.20 1.37
C GLY A 832 54.37 -35.35 0.28
N GLN A 833 53.59 -34.90 -0.70
CA GLN A 833 54.06 -34.12 -1.85
C GLN A 833 53.74 -32.63 -1.66
N GLU A 834 54.58 -31.77 -2.22
CA GLU A 834 54.37 -30.32 -2.21
C GLU A 834 53.07 -29.93 -2.94
N VAL A 835 52.45 -28.83 -2.50
CA VAL A 835 51.22 -28.29 -3.08
C VAL A 835 51.55 -27.03 -3.89
N PRO A 836 51.52 -27.07 -5.23
CA PRO A 836 51.82 -25.90 -6.05
C PRO A 836 50.82 -24.76 -5.82
N GLY A 837 51.28 -23.53 -5.63
CA GLY A 837 50.44 -22.35 -5.39
C GLY A 837 50.09 -22.08 -3.92
N ALA A 838 50.70 -22.81 -2.98
CA ALA A 838 50.52 -22.63 -1.53
C ALA A 838 51.61 -21.73 -0.89
N ASP A 839 52.28 -20.93 -1.73
CA ASP A 839 53.43 -20.07 -1.44
C ASP A 839 53.11 -18.75 -0.71
N GLN A 840 51.82 -18.43 -0.53
CA GLN A 840 51.37 -17.36 0.35
C GLN A 840 51.05 -17.89 1.75
N VAL A 841 51.01 -17.01 2.75
CA VAL A 841 50.55 -17.37 4.10
C VAL A 841 49.45 -16.43 4.60
N VAL A 842 48.51 -16.97 5.36
CA VAL A 842 47.44 -16.22 6.01
C VAL A 842 47.48 -16.49 7.51
N ASN A 843 47.67 -15.45 8.31
CA ASN A 843 47.62 -15.57 9.77
C ASN A 843 46.18 -15.81 10.24
N ASN A 844 45.96 -16.84 11.06
CA ASN A 844 44.64 -17.19 11.56
C ASN A 844 44.39 -16.86 13.04
N GLY A 845 45.30 -16.13 13.69
CA GLY A 845 45.29 -15.85 15.13
C GLY A 845 46.14 -16.80 15.98
N LYS A 846 46.59 -17.94 15.43
CA LYS A 846 47.55 -18.86 16.09
C LYS A 846 48.82 -19.09 15.28
N THR A 847 48.69 -19.32 13.97
CA THR A 847 49.83 -19.54 13.07
C THR A 847 49.60 -18.83 11.75
N ASP A 848 50.70 -18.57 11.03
CA ASP A 848 50.68 -18.33 9.60
C ASP A 848 50.42 -19.68 8.90
N VAL A 849 49.32 -19.75 8.15
CA VAL A 849 48.85 -20.97 7.47
C VAL A 849 49.23 -20.88 5.98
N PRO A 850 49.87 -21.91 5.38
CA PRO A 850 50.10 -21.99 3.94
C PRO A 850 48.79 -21.86 3.16
N ALA A 851 48.74 -20.96 2.18
CA ALA A 851 47.50 -20.50 1.59
C ALA A 851 47.57 -20.46 0.06
N ILE A 852 46.58 -21.08 -0.58
CA ILE A 852 46.27 -20.86 -1.99
C ILE A 852 45.23 -19.73 -2.06
N LEU A 853 45.71 -18.49 -2.19
CA LEU A 853 44.85 -17.34 -2.47
C LEU A 853 44.65 -17.19 -3.97
N LEU A 854 43.44 -17.46 -4.43
CA LEU A 854 43.05 -17.40 -5.84
C LEU A 854 42.70 -15.98 -6.26
N THR A 855 43.02 -15.66 -7.51
CA THR A 855 42.75 -14.35 -8.14
C THR A 855 41.29 -14.29 -8.62
N PRO A 856 40.47 -13.37 -8.08
CA PRO A 856 39.10 -13.13 -8.58
C PRO A 856 39.12 -12.46 -9.97
N ILE A 857 37.95 -12.34 -10.61
CA ILE A 857 37.79 -11.63 -11.88
C ILE A 857 36.72 -10.54 -11.72
N VAL A 858 37.05 -9.29 -12.06
CA VAL A 858 36.06 -8.19 -12.13
C VAL A 858 35.22 -8.37 -13.39
N VAL A 859 33.91 -8.42 -13.24
CA VAL A 859 32.95 -8.57 -14.35
C VAL A 859 32.02 -7.36 -14.40
N ASP A 860 31.94 -6.73 -15.57
CA ASP A 860 30.96 -5.69 -15.90
C ASP A 860 30.26 -6.02 -17.23
N ALA A 861 29.51 -5.06 -17.79
CA ALA A 861 28.77 -5.27 -19.02
C ALA A 861 29.67 -5.45 -20.26
N GLU A 862 30.94 -5.05 -20.20
CA GLU A 862 31.88 -5.08 -21.33
C GLU A 862 32.47 -6.50 -21.50
N ASN A 863 32.80 -7.20 -20.41
CA ASN A 863 33.44 -8.53 -20.42
C ASN A 863 32.52 -9.71 -20.02
N MET A 864 31.24 -9.47 -19.71
CA MET A 864 30.24 -10.49 -19.32
C MET A 864 30.28 -11.77 -20.19
N ARG A 865 30.40 -11.60 -21.51
CA ARG A 865 30.45 -12.71 -22.49
C ARG A 865 31.76 -13.49 -22.46
N GLU A 866 32.88 -12.80 -22.30
CA GLU A 866 34.23 -13.38 -22.31
C GLU A 866 34.58 -14.09 -21.00
N VAL A 867 33.88 -13.78 -19.91
CA VAL A 867 34.11 -14.38 -18.58
C VAL A 867 33.01 -15.36 -18.19
N ILE A 868 31.77 -14.90 -18.02
CA ILE A 868 30.70 -15.69 -17.38
C ILE A 868 30.13 -16.74 -18.34
N ILE A 869 29.89 -16.36 -19.60
CA ILE A 869 29.36 -17.27 -20.62
C ILE A 869 30.45 -18.23 -21.11
N ALA A 870 31.72 -17.79 -21.17
CA ALA A 870 32.84 -18.61 -21.62
C ALA A 870 33.25 -19.74 -20.64
N ASP A 871 33.18 -19.54 -19.31
CA ASP A 871 33.31 -20.66 -18.34
C ASP A 871 32.07 -21.59 -18.34
N GLY A 872 30.98 -21.15 -18.96
CA GLY A 872 29.67 -21.80 -18.88
C GLY A 872 29.02 -21.64 -17.52
N PHE A 873 29.31 -20.55 -16.80
CA PHE A 873 28.81 -20.34 -15.43
C PHE A 873 27.32 -19.94 -15.42
N HIS A 874 26.88 -19.15 -16.40
CA HIS A 874 25.49 -18.95 -16.79
C HIS A 874 25.41 -18.99 -18.33
N SER A 875 24.30 -19.44 -18.93
CA SER A 875 24.19 -19.43 -20.39
C SER A 875 23.88 -18.03 -20.93
N GLU A 876 24.21 -17.79 -22.20
CA GLU A 876 23.84 -16.54 -22.88
C GLU A 876 22.33 -16.28 -22.83
N LYS A 877 21.54 -17.35 -22.96
CA LYS A 877 20.08 -17.30 -22.91
C LYS A 877 19.57 -16.82 -21.55
N ASP A 878 20.15 -17.31 -20.45
CA ASP A 878 19.73 -16.93 -19.09
C ASP A 878 20.02 -15.45 -18.77
N LEU A 879 20.95 -14.83 -19.50
CA LEU A 879 21.39 -13.44 -19.31
C LEU A 879 20.75 -12.44 -20.28
N TYR A 880 20.52 -12.83 -21.54
CA TYR A 880 20.06 -11.94 -22.61
C TYR A 880 18.66 -12.26 -23.17
N GLY A 881 18.13 -13.48 -22.98
CA GLY A 881 16.78 -13.92 -23.42
C GLY A 881 16.77 -15.13 -24.34
#